data_AF-A0A5K1DLJ9-F1
#
_entry.id   AF-A0A5K1DLJ9-F1
#
_cell.length_a   1.000
_cell.length_b   1.000
_cell.length_c   1.000
_cell.angle_alpha   90.00
_cell.angle_beta   90.00
_cell.angle_gamma   90.00
#
_symmetry.space_group_name_H-M   'P 1'
#
loop_
_entity.id
_entity.type
_entity.pdbx_description
1 polymer ?
#
loop_
_entity_poly.entity_id
_entity_poly.type
_entity_poly.pdbx_seq_one_letter_code
_entity_poly.pdbx_strand_id
1 'polypeptide(L)'
;SEAMSVVNRVTHLGLQSDVFRYVYLLRASIKTKDLVMGRACHSQMIVAGFIPRVFVGNLLMTMCLKCGLFRDARQVFDRMPQRDAVSWNMGLVACLRVGDIAGARTVFEEMPQRSEMAWDAMICEYLQQGELAMCLSLFQKMRACGGCVCSSSLSQKLFSRVVGISGSVGDVNLGKILHSHVLKLGFRLMLHLGNALVDMYAKCGEMDFAQKTFERLPEKDASSWNSILSGYLRNEGTDEVVALFASMNQSSQAPNQFTFALVLSACARLGMVGLGMQVHCSVVKTGFEFNPFCEGSLIDMYCKCNYINDARLLFDKITRPDTVSWTAMISGYVQVGGLQEALKLFLEMWKLGAEPDRVTFATIISACASQGMLDDAQRLFHQLSNPNVVVWNAMISGNAQNGHENEALRLFQEMRLSGVKPTRSTYGSILSVCAHLTDLVLGQQIHSEVIKLGLDKNVYVGSALITVYSRCSIVEDAHEVFVAVDNRNIVLWNAILGCYAQNSDPSKVVELFASLLSSSFQPDEVTYTSILNACACLSFTGLARQLHCNIIKDNRDQSLCVGNALIDMYGKLGNIEDARQQFDLMMLKDTITWNSMVAGYVQGNDVDEAIYLFCQMMWQGISPDEVSFACALSMLANLDALEAGKQMHASAIKSGFELNLYVGSALVDMYAKCASMEEAHNILAQMPESNVVSRNALIAGYVQNDQAMEAIDVFRQMQAAEVKATEFTFSSILVACDGLCGLNMGKQVHGYVIKTGFISEAFLGITLIGMYARCQTSEDACLLFRELNGQSTVSWTAIISGLIQNGLNKKALDFFLEMRSINVEPDHATFASILKACASLAALEDGKKLHSLIIRTGFAFNTHTSSALIDMYAKCGDIVSATAVFNTIDNHDIISWNAMITGFAKNGNAEYALNLFKEMHLESVKPDDITFLGVLTACCHSGLVSEGCQYFKLMVDEYELEPRADHYACMVDLLGRGGYLNEALEFLSMLPFEPDSVVLASLLGSCRVHGNELIGAHIAKKLMDVEPQSSYPYVLLSNLYASSGNWEEVRTMRKIMKEKQVNKFPGCSWIIIGDKTHSFVAGDKCHPESVEVYELLNSISAWIKEEDLVSNYESTVVEEC
;
A
#
# COMPACT_ATOMS: atom_id res chain seq x y z
N SER A 1 -44.00 26.67 59.22
CA SER A 1 -45.31 27.07 59.78
C SER A 1 -45.18 27.63 61.19
N GLU A 2 -44.35 27.05 62.08
CA GLU A 2 -44.14 27.55 63.46
C GLU A 2 -43.52 28.97 63.53
N ALA A 3 -42.61 29.34 62.62
CA ALA A 3 -42.05 30.70 62.58
C ALA A 3 -43.09 31.78 62.22
N MET A 4 -44.02 31.47 61.31
CA MET A 4 -45.15 32.35 60.94
C MET A 4 -46.20 32.44 62.07
N SER A 5 -46.37 31.38 62.86
CA SER A 5 -47.22 31.40 64.07
C SER A 5 -46.69 32.37 65.13
N VAL A 6 -45.36 32.43 65.32
CA VAL A 6 -44.73 33.39 66.24
C VAL A 6 -44.83 34.83 65.72
N VAL A 7 -44.61 35.06 64.42
CA VAL A 7 -44.72 36.39 63.80
C VAL A 7 -46.16 36.93 63.83
N ASN A 8 -47.15 36.08 63.57
CA ASN A 8 -48.57 36.45 63.61
C ASN A 8 -49.11 36.65 65.04
N ARG A 9 -48.57 35.94 66.04
CA ARG A 9 -48.89 36.19 67.46
C ARG A 9 -48.33 37.50 67.98
N VAL A 10 -47.20 37.98 67.43
CA VAL A 10 -46.53 39.20 67.88
C VAL A 10 -47.10 40.46 67.23
N THR A 11 -47.55 40.39 65.98
CA THR A 11 -48.25 41.48 65.29
C THR A 11 -49.61 41.82 65.92
N HIS A 12 -50.26 40.84 66.57
CA HIS A 12 -51.54 41.04 67.24
C HIS A 12 -51.47 41.78 68.59
N LEU A 13 -50.28 42.03 69.14
CA LEU A 13 -50.10 42.60 70.49
C LEU A 13 -49.89 44.12 70.53
N GLY A 14 -49.97 44.85 69.41
CA GLY A 14 -50.08 46.31 69.41
C GLY A 14 -48.93 47.10 70.07
N LEU A 15 -47.77 46.48 70.32
CA LEU A 15 -46.63 47.10 70.99
C LEU A 15 -45.60 47.54 69.95
N GLN A 16 -45.72 48.77 69.48
CA GLN A 16 -44.58 49.47 68.88
C GLN A 16 -43.50 49.65 69.95
N SER A 17 -42.23 49.44 69.58
CA SER A 17 -41.00 49.76 70.35
C SER A 17 -40.47 48.75 71.40
N ASP A 18 -40.14 47.52 71.01
CA ASP A 18 -39.18 46.72 71.80
C ASP A 18 -38.02 46.17 70.95
N VAL A 19 -36.89 46.89 70.99
CA VAL A 19 -35.65 46.64 70.22
C VAL A 19 -35.07 45.26 70.52
N PHE A 20 -35.28 44.73 71.72
CA PHE A 20 -34.71 43.45 72.15
C PHE A 20 -35.36 42.24 71.46
N ARG A 21 -36.65 42.31 71.09
CA ARG A 21 -37.35 41.20 70.42
C ARG A 21 -36.90 41.01 68.98
N TYR A 22 -36.71 42.08 68.22
CA TYR A 22 -36.19 41.99 66.85
C TYR A 22 -34.75 41.44 66.81
N VAL A 23 -33.91 41.85 67.77
CA VAL A 23 -32.55 41.30 67.93
C VAL A 23 -32.58 39.79 68.23
N TYR A 24 -33.51 39.34 69.08
CA TYR A 24 -33.67 37.92 69.41
C TYR A 24 -34.10 37.09 68.19
N LEU A 25 -35.12 37.55 67.45
CA LEU A 25 -35.61 36.87 66.25
C LEU A 25 -34.56 36.87 65.13
N LEU A 26 -33.80 37.96 64.97
CA LEU A 26 -32.70 38.02 64.02
C LEU A 26 -31.58 37.04 64.41
N ARG A 27 -31.22 36.94 65.70
CA ARG A 27 -30.27 35.92 66.19
C ARG A 27 -30.76 34.49 65.99
N ALA A 28 -32.05 34.23 66.17
CA ALA A 28 -32.66 32.94 65.89
C ALA A 28 -32.55 32.60 64.40
N SER A 29 -32.86 33.56 63.51
CA SER A 29 -32.72 33.39 62.05
C SER A 29 -31.28 33.12 61.62
N ILE A 30 -30.29 33.77 62.25
CA ILE A 30 -28.86 33.53 62.01
C ILE A 30 -28.43 32.12 62.43
N LYS A 31 -29.09 31.56 63.46
CA LYS A 31 -28.81 30.19 63.94
C LYS A 31 -29.46 29.14 63.03
N THR A 32 -30.66 29.41 62.52
CA THR A 32 -31.42 28.50 61.64
C THR A 32 -31.16 28.69 60.15
N LYS A 33 -30.41 29.74 59.75
CA LYS A 33 -30.23 30.20 58.36
C LYS A 33 -31.56 30.50 57.63
N ASP A 34 -32.61 30.86 58.38
CA ASP A 34 -33.94 31.14 57.82
C ASP A 34 -34.00 32.55 57.21
N LEU A 35 -33.84 32.61 55.89
CA LEU A 35 -33.83 33.84 55.13
C LEU A 35 -35.18 34.58 55.14
N VAL A 36 -36.29 33.83 55.17
CA VAL A 36 -37.64 34.40 55.12
C VAL A 36 -37.91 35.13 56.44
N MET A 37 -37.58 34.49 57.55
CA MET A 37 -37.68 35.08 58.88
C MET A 37 -36.74 36.30 59.05
N GLY A 38 -35.51 36.21 58.52
CA GLY A 38 -34.54 37.32 58.54
C GLY A 38 -35.02 38.56 57.77
N ARG A 39 -35.56 38.38 56.55
CA ARG A 39 -36.10 39.48 55.73
C ARG A 39 -37.38 40.08 56.33
N ALA A 40 -38.26 39.25 56.89
CA ALA A 40 -39.45 39.73 57.59
C ALA A 40 -39.07 40.60 58.79
N CYS A 41 -38.13 40.16 59.63
CA CYS A 41 -37.61 40.95 60.74
C CYS A 41 -36.99 42.28 60.26
N HIS A 42 -36.15 42.26 59.23
CA HIS A 42 -35.51 43.48 58.70
C HIS A 42 -36.52 44.48 58.13
N SER A 43 -37.49 44.02 57.33
CA SER A 43 -38.55 44.87 56.76
C SER A 43 -39.40 45.56 57.84
N GLN A 44 -39.75 44.83 58.90
CA GLN A 44 -40.51 45.36 60.03
C GLN A 44 -39.72 46.39 60.85
N MET A 45 -38.39 46.21 60.99
CA MET A 45 -37.53 47.20 61.64
C MET A 45 -37.48 48.51 60.84
N ILE A 46 -37.49 48.45 59.51
CA ILE A 46 -37.55 49.64 58.64
C ILE A 46 -38.91 50.35 58.77
N VAL A 47 -40.02 49.60 58.72
CA VAL A 47 -41.38 50.16 58.84
C VAL A 47 -41.62 50.80 60.21
N ALA A 48 -41.00 50.27 61.27
CA ALA A 48 -41.08 50.83 62.63
C ALA A 48 -40.19 52.07 62.87
N GLY A 49 -39.50 52.60 61.84
CA GLY A 49 -38.65 53.78 61.96
C GLY A 49 -37.36 53.57 62.76
N PHE A 50 -36.88 52.32 62.86
CA PHE A 50 -35.72 51.99 63.68
C PHE A 50 -34.40 52.48 63.03
N ILE A 51 -33.62 53.28 63.78
CA ILE A 51 -32.30 53.75 63.34
C ILE A 51 -31.24 52.67 63.68
N PRO A 52 -30.58 52.03 62.70
CA PRO A 52 -29.64 50.95 62.97
C PRO A 52 -28.39 51.46 63.70
N ARG A 53 -28.21 51.06 64.97
CA ARG A 53 -26.91 51.15 65.66
C ARG A 53 -25.97 50.04 65.13
N VAL A 54 -24.65 50.24 65.27
CA VAL A 54 -23.58 49.34 64.79
C VAL A 54 -23.87 47.86 65.07
N PHE A 55 -24.36 47.54 66.27
CA PHE A 55 -24.70 46.19 66.72
C PHE A 55 -25.78 45.49 65.85
N VAL A 56 -26.82 46.21 65.42
CA VAL A 56 -27.88 45.64 64.59
C VAL A 56 -27.41 45.48 63.14
N GLY A 57 -26.62 46.45 62.63
CA GLY A 57 -25.97 46.34 61.33
C GLY A 57 -25.10 45.09 61.23
N ASN A 58 -24.30 44.80 62.26
CA ASN A 58 -23.49 43.58 62.33
C ASN A 58 -24.33 42.29 62.32
N LEU A 59 -25.48 42.27 62.99
CA LEU A 59 -26.38 41.12 62.96
C LEU A 59 -27.02 40.91 61.59
N LEU A 60 -27.44 41.99 60.91
CA LEU A 60 -27.98 41.94 59.55
C LEU A 60 -26.93 41.46 58.56
N MET A 61 -25.71 41.98 58.63
CA MET A 61 -24.61 41.47 57.81
C MET A 61 -24.29 40.01 58.09
N THR A 62 -24.27 39.58 59.36
CA THR A 62 -24.07 38.17 59.73
C THR A 62 -25.16 37.27 59.13
N MET A 63 -26.41 37.74 59.16
CA MET A 63 -27.54 37.03 58.54
C MET A 63 -27.35 36.92 57.02
N CYS A 64 -27.10 38.05 56.35
CA CYS A 64 -26.87 38.08 54.90
C CYS A 64 -25.68 37.18 54.49
N LEU A 65 -24.55 37.25 55.20
CA LEU A 65 -23.38 36.41 54.93
C LEU A 65 -23.66 34.92 55.13
N LYS A 66 -24.38 34.52 56.19
CA LYS A 66 -24.73 33.11 56.43
C LYS A 66 -25.78 32.56 55.47
N CYS A 67 -26.64 33.43 54.94
CA CYS A 67 -27.66 33.09 53.94
C CYS A 67 -27.18 33.27 52.49
N GLY A 68 -25.89 33.61 52.25
CA GLY A 68 -25.31 33.74 50.91
C GLY A 68 -25.66 35.02 50.15
N LEU A 69 -26.27 36.01 50.80
CA LEU A 69 -26.64 37.30 50.19
C LEU A 69 -25.51 38.32 50.34
N PHE A 70 -24.40 38.08 49.65
CA PHE A 70 -23.17 38.87 49.80
C PHE A 70 -23.32 40.32 49.30
N ARG A 71 -24.09 40.56 48.23
CA ARG A 71 -24.41 41.92 47.74
C ARG A 71 -25.25 42.72 48.74
N ASP A 72 -26.23 42.08 49.37
CA ASP A 72 -27.07 42.72 50.39
C ASP A 72 -26.25 43.03 51.64
N ALA A 73 -25.34 42.13 52.04
CA ALA A 73 -24.39 42.40 53.13
C ALA A 73 -23.51 43.63 52.85
N ARG A 74 -23.05 43.78 51.60
CA ARG A 74 -22.29 44.96 51.16
C ARG A 74 -23.12 46.25 51.23
N GLN A 75 -24.37 46.22 50.75
CA GLN A 75 -25.26 47.38 50.84
C GLN A 75 -25.56 47.78 52.28
N VAL A 76 -25.73 46.80 53.18
CA VAL A 76 -25.91 47.07 54.62
C VAL A 76 -24.66 47.75 55.18
N PHE A 77 -23.46 47.25 54.84
CA PHE A 77 -22.19 47.85 55.26
C PHE A 77 -22.04 49.31 54.80
N ASP A 78 -22.36 49.60 53.53
CA ASP A 78 -22.22 50.93 52.94
C ASP A 78 -23.16 51.95 53.59
N ARG A 79 -24.35 51.50 54.04
CA ARG A 79 -25.35 52.34 54.71
C ARG A 79 -25.13 52.52 56.21
N MET A 80 -24.15 51.86 56.81
CA MET A 80 -23.85 52.01 58.25
C MET A 80 -23.16 53.36 58.54
N PRO A 81 -23.73 54.22 59.42
CA PRO A 81 -23.15 55.53 59.74
C PRO A 81 -21.93 55.45 60.66
N GLN A 82 -21.81 54.38 61.44
CA GLN A 82 -20.65 54.05 62.27
C GLN A 82 -20.31 52.57 62.09
N ARG A 83 -19.02 52.23 62.06
CA ARG A 83 -18.52 50.87 61.80
C ARG A 83 -17.48 50.50 62.85
N ASP A 84 -17.64 49.34 63.47
CA ASP A 84 -16.63 48.73 64.34
C ASP A 84 -15.77 47.72 63.57
N ALA A 85 -14.74 47.17 64.21
CA ALA A 85 -13.83 46.21 63.58
C ALA A 85 -14.56 44.97 63.02
N VAL A 86 -15.64 44.53 63.67
CA VAL A 86 -16.48 43.42 63.19
C VAL A 86 -17.21 43.80 61.91
N SER A 87 -17.73 45.04 61.85
CA SER A 87 -18.40 45.59 60.67
C SER A 87 -17.44 45.59 59.47
N TRP A 88 -16.23 46.14 59.66
CA TRP A 88 -15.19 46.23 58.63
C TRP A 88 -14.77 44.86 58.10
N ASN A 89 -14.54 43.89 58.98
CA ASN A 89 -14.19 42.52 58.57
C ASN A 89 -15.32 41.84 57.79
N MET A 90 -16.58 41.99 58.21
CA MET A 90 -17.74 41.42 57.50
C MET A 90 -17.95 42.07 56.13
N GLY A 91 -17.77 43.39 56.01
CA GLY A 91 -17.84 44.11 54.74
C GLY A 91 -16.76 43.68 53.75
N LEU A 92 -15.54 43.43 54.24
CA LEU A 92 -14.44 42.89 53.45
C LEU A 92 -14.77 41.49 52.92
N VAL A 93 -15.22 40.58 53.80
CA VAL A 93 -15.63 39.22 53.42
C VAL A 93 -16.78 39.24 52.42
N ALA A 94 -17.73 40.16 52.55
CA ALA A 94 -18.81 40.32 51.59
C ALA A 94 -18.28 40.68 50.19
N CYS A 95 -17.34 41.62 50.07
CA CYS A 95 -16.75 42.01 48.78
C CYS A 95 -16.00 40.85 48.12
N LEU A 96 -15.15 40.15 48.90
CA LEU A 96 -14.39 39.00 48.42
C LEU A 96 -15.30 37.87 47.93
N ARG A 97 -16.40 37.57 48.65
CA ARG A 97 -17.37 36.54 48.24
C ARG A 97 -18.22 36.92 47.03
N VAL A 98 -18.33 38.21 46.70
CA VAL A 98 -18.96 38.69 45.46
C VAL A 98 -17.97 38.64 44.28
N GLY A 99 -16.67 38.51 44.53
CA GLY A 99 -15.61 38.65 43.53
C GLY A 99 -15.24 40.11 43.22
N ASP A 100 -15.68 41.07 44.05
CA ASP A 100 -15.35 42.49 43.90
C ASP A 100 -14.04 42.83 44.62
N ILE A 101 -12.92 42.55 43.96
CA ILE A 101 -11.57 42.76 44.51
C ILE A 101 -11.25 44.25 44.66
N ALA A 102 -11.72 45.09 43.73
CA ALA A 102 -11.53 46.54 43.79
C ALA A 102 -12.28 47.14 44.99
N GLY A 103 -13.52 46.71 45.21
CA GLY A 103 -14.31 47.05 46.39
C GLY A 103 -13.66 46.52 47.68
N ALA A 104 -13.20 45.27 47.70
CA ALA A 104 -12.50 44.69 48.85
C ALA A 104 -11.22 45.47 49.20
N ARG A 105 -10.45 45.88 48.20
CA ARG A 105 -9.25 46.72 48.37
C ARG A 105 -9.59 48.08 48.95
N THR A 106 -10.63 48.73 48.44
CA THR A 106 -11.08 50.04 48.95
C THR A 106 -11.49 49.92 50.42
N VAL A 107 -12.31 48.91 50.75
CA VAL A 107 -12.71 48.62 52.14
C VAL A 107 -11.52 48.36 53.03
N PHE A 108 -10.54 47.61 52.55
CA PHE A 108 -9.31 47.28 53.27
C PHE A 108 -8.40 48.50 53.49
N GLU A 109 -8.32 49.40 52.51
CA GLU A 109 -7.54 50.63 52.58
C GLU A 109 -8.18 51.66 53.54
N GLU A 110 -9.51 51.71 53.61
CA GLU A 110 -10.27 52.58 54.53
C GLU A 110 -10.35 52.08 55.99
N MET A 111 -9.98 50.82 56.27
CA MET A 111 -10.05 50.28 57.64
C MET A 111 -9.15 51.07 58.61
N PRO A 112 -9.71 51.63 59.71
CA PRO A 112 -8.92 52.41 60.68
C PRO A 112 -7.87 51.57 61.42
N GLN A 113 -8.20 50.32 61.74
CA GLN A 113 -7.29 49.31 62.26
C GLN A 113 -7.56 48.00 61.53
N ARG A 114 -6.52 47.48 60.86
CA ARG A 114 -6.60 46.22 60.14
C ARG A 114 -6.38 45.07 61.09
N SER A 115 -7.42 44.26 61.28
CA SER A 115 -7.30 43.02 62.05
C SER A 115 -6.45 41.98 61.31
N GLU A 116 -5.90 41.01 62.04
CA GLU A 116 -5.20 39.86 61.43
C GLU A 116 -6.08 39.13 60.40
N MET A 117 -7.40 39.05 60.64
CA MET A 117 -8.38 38.46 59.72
C MET A 117 -8.49 39.24 58.40
N ALA A 118 -8.38 40.58 58.45
CA ALA A 118 -8.44 41.41 57.26
C ALA A 118 -7.20 41.22 56.38
N TRP A 119 -6.01 41.12 56.99
CA TRP A 119 -4.78 40.80 56.29
C TRP A 119 -4.80 39.39 55.67
N ASP A 120 -5.25 38.37 56.42
CA ASP A 120 -5.40 36.98 55.93
C ASP A 120 -6.34 36.92 54.71
N ALA A 121 -7.52 37.55 54.80
CA ALA A 121 -8.52 37.51 53.74
C ALA A 121 -8.04 38.14 52.42
N MET A 122 -7.37 39.30 52.49
CA MET A 122 -6.87 39.98 51.29
C MET A 122 -5.68 39.29 50.66
N ILE A 123 -4.73 38.81 51.47
CA ILE A 123 -3.57 38.06 50.97
C ILE A 123 -4.02 36.76 50.30
N CYS A 124 -4.96 36.03 50.91
CA CYS A 124 -5.49 34.79 50.32
C CYS A 124 -6.19 35.03 48.98
N GLU A 125 -6.98 36.10 48.84
CA GLU A 125 -7.69 36.40 47.59
C GLU A 125 -6.71 36.73 46.45
N TYR A 126 -5.75 37.63 46.69
CA TYR A 126 -4.76 37.95 45.65
C TYR A 126 -3.93 36.73 45.24
N LEU A 127 -3.65 35.81 46.19
CA LEU A 127 -2.97 34.56 45.86
C LEU A 127 -3.84 33.62 45.00
N GLN A 128 -5.14 33.52 45.28
CA GLN A 128 -6.08 32.70 44.51
C GLN A 128 -6.26 33.20 43.07
N GLN A 129 -6.15 34.52 42.86
CA GLN A 129 -6.27 35.16 41.55
C GLN A 129 -4.93 35.22 40.78
N GLY A 130 -3.82 34.75 41.37
CA GLY A 130 -2.50 34.77 40.74
C GLY A 130 -1.79 36.14 40.73
N GLU A 131 -2.32 37.14 41.45
CA GLU A 131 -1.81 38.52 41.50
C GLU A 131 -0.62 38.65 42.48
N LEU A 132 0.49 38.05 42.08
CA LEU A 132 1.66 37.80 42.94
C LEU A 132 2.33 39.08 43.47
N ALA A 133 2.49 40.08 42.61
CA ALA A 133 3.12 41.35 42.98
C ALA A 133 2.31 42.09 44.06
N MET A 134 0.99 42.02 43.96
CA MET A 134 0.07 42.66 44.90
C MET A 134 0.07 41.95 46.24
N CYS A 135 0.08 40.61 46.25
CA CYS A 135 0.24 39.81 47.47
C CYS A 135 1.54 40.15 48.22
N LEU A 136 2.68 40.12 47.52
CA LEU A 136 3.99 40.44 48.13
C LEU A 136 4.04 41.88 48.65
N SER A 137 3.41 42.83 47.96
CA SER A 137 3.33 44.22 48.40
C SER A 137 2.49 44.40 49.67
N LEU A 138 1.36 43.71 49.78
CA LEU A 138 0.49 43.73 50.96
C LEU A 138 1.19 43.07 52.15
N PHE A 139 1.93 42.00 51.90
CA PHE A 139 2.74 41.32 52.90
C PHE A 139 3.84 42.23 53.48
N GLN A 140 4.55 42.98 52.63
CA GLN A 140 5.53 43.98 53.08
C GLN A 140 4.89 45.12 53.87
N LYS A 141 3.71 45.57 53.47
CA LYS A 141 2.93 46.60 54.21
C LYS A 141 2.45 46.10 55.57
N MET A 142 2.04 44.83 55.68
CA MET A 142 1.69 44.18 56.95
C MET A 142 2.88 44.22 57.93
N ARG A 143 4.10 43.98 57.41
CA ARG A 143 5.35 44.02 58.19
C ARG A 143 5.73 45.43 58.67
N ALA A 144 5.48 46.46 57.85
CA ALA A 144 5.85 47.84 58.16
C ALA A 144 4.98 48.46 59.28
N CYS A 145 3.77 47.96 59.51
CA CYS A 145 2.83 48.49 60.51
C CYS A 145 3.05 47.94 61.95
N GLY A 146 4.28 47.57 62.31
CA GLY A 146 4.63 46.62 63.37
C GLY A 146 4.03 46.80 64.79
N GLY A 147 3.72 45.66 65.41
CA GLY A 147 3.50 45.45 66.85
C GLY A 147 2.78 44.12 67.15
N CYS A 148 3.46 43.14 67.77
CA CYS A 148 2.97 41.82 68.26
C CYS A 148 2.46 40.76 67.26
N VAL A 149 2.16 41.05 65.99
CA VAL A 149 1.56 40.07 65.05
C VAL A 149 2.57 39.02 64.53
N CYS A 150 3.87 39.32 64.49
CA CYS A 150 4.86 38.45 63.83
C CYS A 150 5.40 37.27 64.67
N SER A 151 5.03 37.17 65.95
CA SER A 151 5.46 36.07 66.83
C SER A 151 4.30 35.21 67.36
N SER A 152 3.07 35.46 66.91
CA SER A 152 1.90 34.68 67.33
C SER A 152 1.82 33.35 66.58
N SER A 153 1.30 32.30 67.21
CA SER A 153 0.99 31.02 66.54
C SER A 153 0.02 31.19 65.35
N LEU A 154 -0.69 32.33 65.29
CA LEU A 154 -1.58 32.70 64.20
C LEU A 154 -0.82 33.13 62.94
N SER A 155 0.33 33.81 63.07
CA SER A 155 1.21 34.15 61.94
C SER A 155 1.75 32.89 61.25
N GLN A 156 2.07 31.84 62.00
CA GLN A 156 2.51 30.55 61.45
C GLN A 156 1.40 29.81 60.69
N LYS A 157 0.14 29.92 61.13
CA LYS A 157 -1.02 29.38 60.40
C LYS A 157 -1.25 30.12 59.08
N LEU A 158 -1.08 31.44 59.07
CA LEU A 158 -1.11 32.26 57.85
C LEU A 158 0.00 31.80 56.88
N PHE A 159 1.24 31.62 57.37
CA PHE A 159 2.34 31.09 56.55
C PHE A 159 2.06 29.70 55.98
N SER A 160 1.58 28.76 56.80
CA SER A 160 1.20 27.41 56.37
C SER A 160 0.14 27.44 55.26
N ARG A 161 -0.86 28.33 55.39
CA ARG A 161 -1.92 28.49 54.40
C ARG A 161 -1.43 29.14 53.09
N VAL A 162 -0.59 30.17 53.17
CA VAL A 162 0.01 30.80 51.99
C VAL A 162 0.94 29.84 51.24
N VAL A 163 1.76 29.06 51.96
CA VAL A 163 2.60 28.00 51.38
C VAL A 163 1.76 26.90 50.74
N GLY A 164 0.68 26.48 51.40
CA GLY A 164 -0.25 25.48 50.85
C GLY A 164 -0.94 25.95 49.57
N ILE A 165 -1.33 27.24 49.50
CA ILE A 165 -1.92 27.82 48.28
C ILE A 165 -0.85 27.97 47.18
N SER A 166 0.39 28.36 47.51
CA SER A 166 1.52 28.34 46.56
C SER A 166 1.72 26.95 45.95
N GLY A 167 1.63 25.89 46.76
CA GLY A 167 1.69 24.51 46.28
C GLY A 167 0.54 24.15 45.33
N SER A 168 -0.66 24.70 45.53
CA SER A 168 -1.78 24.50 44.60
C SER A 168 -1.65 25.26 43.27
N VAL A 169 -0.89 26.35 43.26
CA VAL A 169 -0.60 27.13 42.04
C VAL A 169 0.54 26.51 41.22
N GLY A 170 1.38 25.66 41.83
CA GLY A 170 2.47 24.96 41.14
C GLY A 170 3.71 25.83 40.85
N ASP A 171 3.77 27.04 41.42
CA ASP A 171 4.91 27.95 41.22
C ASP A 171 6.03 27.67 42.24
N VAL A 172 7.05 26.95 41.77
CA VAL A 172 8.28 26.62 42.51
C VAL A 172 9.01 27.87 43.01
N ASN A 173 9.06 28.94 42.21
CA ASN A 173 9.84 30.13 42.52
C ASN A 173 9.19 30.88 43.69
N LEU A 174 7.86 31.00 43.67
CA LEU A 174 7.10 31.53 44.79
C LEU A 174 7.34 30.70 46.07
N GLY A 175 7.27 29.37 45.95
CA GLY A 175 7.54 28.44 47.04
C GLY A 175 8.94 28.61 47.66
N LYS A 176 9.97 28.76 46.81
CA LYS A 176 11.36 29.01 47.21
C LYS A 176 11.52 30.39 47.88
N ILE A 177 10.85 31.43 47.37
CA ILE A 177 10.85 32.78 47.97
C ILE A 177 10.21 32.77 49.36
N LEU A 178 9.04 32.12 49.50
CA LEU A 178 8.33 31.97 50.77
C LEU A 178 9.14 31.16 51.78
N HIS A 179 9.75 30.04 51.35
CA HIS A 179 10.62 29.23 52.20
C HIS A 179 11.86 30.04 52.67
N SER A 180 12.49 30.82 51.79
CA SER A 180 13.62 31.68 52.17
C SER A 180 13.23 32.75 53.22
N HIS A 181 11.99 33.25 53.15
CA HIS A 181 11.46 34.19 54.14
C HIS A 181 11.18 33.52 55.48
N VAL A 182 10.64 32.30 55.49
CA VAL A 182 10.47 31.50 56.71
C VAL A 182 11.81 31.30 57.42
N LEU A 183 12.88 30.98 56.67
CA LEU A 183 14.24 30.84 57.21
C LEU A 183 14.80 32.15 57.75
N LYS A 184 14.63 33.28 57.04
CA LYS A 184 15.09 34.62 57.48
C LYS A 184 14.37 35.14 58.72
N LEU A 185 13.13 34.70 58.97
CA LEU A 185 12.33 35.09 60.14
C LEU A 185 12.63 34.25 61.39
N GLY A 186 13.53 33.26 61.30
CA GLY A 186 13.94 32.44 62.44
C GLY A 186 12.85 31.51 62.97
N PHE A 187 11.78 31.27 62.20
CA PHE A 187 10.80 30.25 62.57
C PHE A 187 11.47 28.88 62.56
N ARG A 188 11.51 28.20 63.72
CA ARG A 188 11.84 26.77 63.76
C ARG A 188 10.80 26.03 62.92
N LEU A 189 11.24 25.08 62.07
CA LEU A 189 10.39 24.14 61.32
C LEU A 189 9.57 23.30 62.30
N MET A 190 8.49 23.88 62.82
CA MET A 190 7.50 23.18 63.62
C MET A 190 6.56 22.42 62.69
N LEU A 191 6.02 21.30 63.19
CA LEU A 191 5.30 20.27 62.46
C LEU A 191 4.33 20.81 61.38
N HIS A 192 3.49 21.80 61.69
CA HIS A 192 2.47 22.28 60.75
C HIS A 192 3.02 23.10 59.56
N LEU A 193 4.01 23.97 59.80
CA LEU A 193 4.65 24.75 58.74
C LEU A 193 5.59 23.87 57.90
N GLY A 194 6.27 22.93 58.56
CA GLY A 194 7.11 21.93 57.92
C GLY A 194 6.32 21.04 56.97
N ASN A 195 5.17 20.50 57.40
CA ASN A 195 4.30 19.68 56.55
C ASN A 195 3.78 20.46 55.33
N ALA A 196 3.40 21.73 55.52
CA ALA A 196 2.98 22.58 54.41
C ALA A 196 4.10 22.84 53.39
N LEU A 197 5.35 23.00 53.83
CA LEU A 197 6.50 23.15 52.94
C LEU A 197 6.81 21.87 52.18
N VAL A 198 6.74 20.69 52.83
CA VAL A 198 6.89 19.39 52.17
C VAL A 198 5.82 19.21 51.10
N ASP A 199 4.54 19.42 51.45
CA ASP A 199 3.41 19.33 50.51
C ASP A 199 3.53 20.34 49.35
N MET A 200 4.01 21.55 49.62
CA MET A 200 4.25 22.56 48.58
C MET A 200 5.35 22.13 47.60
N TYR A 201 6.54 21.75 48.07
CA TYR A 201 7.62 21.32 47.19
C TYR A 201 7.23 20.07 46.40
N ALA A 202 6.55 19.12 47.05
CA ALA A 202 6.01 17.93 46.42
C ALA A 202 5.03 18.24 45.29
N LYS A 203 4.07 19.17 45.52
CA LYS A 203 3.12 19.60 44.48
C LYS A 203 3.76 20.38 43.34
N CYS A 204 4.90 21.02 43.59
CA CYS A 204 5.64 21.76 42.57
C CYS A 204 6.67 20.91 41.81
N GLY A 205 6.74 19.58 42.05
CA GLY A 205 7.64 18.67 41.34
C GLY A 205 9.08 18.63 41.86
N GLU A 206 9.42 19.41 42.88
CA GLU A 206 10.79 19.54 43.41
C GLU A 206 11.03 18.54 44.55
N MET A 207 11.05 17.25 44.20
CA MET A 207 11.11 16.16 45.18
C MET A 207 12.38 16.19 46.04
N ASP A 208 13.52 16.63 45.50
CA ASP A 208 14.76 16.79 46.27
C ASP A 208 14.62 17.79 47.43
N PHE A 209 13.92 18.90 47.20
CA PHE A 209 13.68 19.91 48.24
C PHE A 209 12.60 19.45 49.21
N ALA A 210 11.57 18.74 48.73
CA ALA A 210 10.55 18.13 49.58
C ALA A 210 11.20 17.12 50.56
N GLN A 211 12.04 16.22 50.04
CA GLN A 211 12.75 15.20 50.81
C GLN A 211 13.71 15.83 51.84
N LYS A 212 14.53 16.80 51.44
CA LYS A 212 15.43 17.54 52.37
C LYS A 212 14.66 18.29 53.46
N THR A 213 13.48 18.83 53.13
CA THR A 213 12.63 19.53 54.10
C THR A 213 12.00 18.53 55.07
N PHE A 214 11.54 17.38 54.58
CA PHE A 214 10.98 16.30 55.36
C PHE A 214 12.01 15.72 56.35
N GLU A 215 13.23 15.44 55.89
CA GLU A 215 14.32 14.93 56.74
C GLU A 215 14.64 15.87 57.91
N ARG A 216 14.61 17.19 57.66
CA ARG A 216 14.87 18.25 58.66
C ARG A 216 13.74 18.48 59.66
N LEU A 217 12.58 17.81 59.53
CA LEU A 217 11.51 17.91 60.53
C LEU A 217 11.91 17.20 61.84
N PRO A 218 11.81 17.90 62.99
CA PRO A 218 12.21 17.34 64.30
C PRO A 218 11.28 16.22 64.78
N GLU A 219 10.00 16.31 64.44
CA GLU A 219 9.00 15.25 64.62
C GLU A 219 8.25 15.07 63.29
N LYS A 220 8.00 13.83 62.92
CA LYS A 220 7.28 13.45 61.70
C LYS A 220 6.00 12.76 62.12
N ASP A 221 4.85 13.34 61.79
CA ASP A 221 3.53 12.76 62.01
C ASP A 221 3.02 12.06 60.74
N ALA A 222 1.90 11.34 60.81
CA ALA A 222 1.31 10.68 59.64
C ALA A 222 1.04 11.66 58.47
N SER A 223 0.75 12.93 58.75
CA SER A 223 0.54 13.98 57.73
C SER A 223 1.82 14.27 56.94
N SER A 224 2.97 14.36 57.63
CA SER A 224 4.28 14.57 57.01
C SER A 224 4.65 13.43 56.06
N TRP A 225 4.43 12.18 56.51
CA TRP A 225 4.65 10.96 55.72
C TRP A 225 3.73 10.89 54.51
N ASN A 226 2.43 11.16 54.69
CA ASN A 226 1.48 11.13 53.58
C ASN A 226 1.74 12.23 52.54
N SER A 227 2.27 13.39 52.96
CA SER A 227 2.63 14.49 52.06
C SER A 227 3.81 14.11 51.15
N ILE A 228 4.86 13.47 51.71
CA ILE A 228 6.01 13.03 50.91
C ILE A 228 5.67 11.81 50.04
N LEU A 229 4.90 10.83 50.56
CA LEU A 229 4.42 9.68 49.80
C LEU A 229 3.52 10.12 48.63
N SER A 230 2.59 11.06 48.86
CA SER A 230 1.77 11.62 47.79
C SER A 230 2.59 12.44 46.79
N GLY A 231 3.71 13.03 47.20
CA GLY A 231 4.63 13.75 46.32
C GLY A 231 5.32 12.82 45.33
N TYR A 232 5.93 11.74 45.84
CA TYR A 232 6.58 10.73 45.03
C TYR A 232 5.60 10.03 44.09
N LEU A 233 4.39 9.72 44.57
CA LEU A 233 3.33 9.14 43.73
C LEU A 233 2.88 10.06 42.59
N ARG A 234 2.98 11.40 42.72
CA ARG A 234 2.55 12.33 41.65
C ARG A 234 3.64 12.60 40.61
N ASN A 235 4.91 12.54 41.01
CA ASN A 235 6.05 12.92 40.18
C ASN A 235 6.84 11.68 39.69
N GLU A 236 6.15 10.59 39.38
CA GLU A 236 6.68 9.34 38.79
C GLU A 236 7.72 8.55 39.60
N GLY A 237 8.13 8.99 40.80
CA GLY A 237 8.99 8.23 41.72
C GLY A 237 8.23 7.17 42.52
N THR A 238 7.63 6.20 41.83
CA THR A 238 6.73 5.22 42.46
C THR A 238 7.50 4.17 43.29
N ASP A 239 8.76 3.88 42.94
CA ASP A 239 9.62 2.95 43.67
C ASP A 239 10.03 3.51 45.05
N GLU A 240 10.24 4.82 45.15
CA GLU A 240 10.56 5.51 46.39
C GLU A 240 9.41 5.48 47.40
N VAL A 241 8.15 5.36 46.94
CA VAL A 241 6.97 5.22 47.81
C VAL A 241 7.06 3.94 48.65
N VAL A 242 7.53 2.84 48.05
CA VAL A 242 7.71 1.55 48.75
C VAL A 242 8.82 1.65 49.79
N ALA A 243 9.94 2.28 49.42
CA ALA A 243 11.07 2.50 50.34
C ALA A 243 10.68 3.40 51.53
N LEU A 244 9.94 4.47 51.27
CA LEU A 244 9.43 5.37 52.32
C LEU A 244 8.42 4.68 53.22
N PHE A 245 7.54 3.83 52.68
CA PHE A 245 6.62 3.04 53.51
C PHE A 245 7.34 2.06 54.43
N ALA A 246 8.39 1.40 53.95
CA ALA A 246 9.24 0.56 54.79
C ALA A 246 9.90 1.37 55.92
N SER A 247 10.39 2.59 55.63
CA SER A 247 10.97 3.49 56.63
C SER A 247 9.94 4.00 57.65
N MET A 248 8.69 4.23 57.24
CA MET A 248 7.60 4.62 58.13
C MET A 248 7.26 3.48 59.10
N ASN A 249 7.22 2.23 58.64
CA ASN A 249 6.96 1.06 59.48
C ASN A 249 8.07 0.79 60.53
N GLN A 250 9.28 1.33 60.31
CA GLN A 250 10.38 1.29 61.29
C GLN A 250 10.33 2.48 62.27
N SER A 251 9.48 3.48 62.00
CA SER A 251 9.28 4.64 62.86
C SER A 251 8.23 4.36 63.96
N SER A 252 8.11 5.25 64.94
CA SER A 252 7.08 5.14 66.00
C SER A 252 5.66 5.51 65.55
N GLN A 253 5.47 5.92 64.28
CA GLN A 253 4.17 6.33 63.75
C GLN A 253 3.51 5.20 62.96
N ALA A 254 2.29 4.84 63.35
CA ALA A 254 1.53 3.82 62.64
C ALA A 254 0.94 4.36 61.32
N PRO A 255 0.94 3.56 60.24
CA PRO A 255 0.19 3.88 59.02
C PRO A 255 -1.29 4.11 59.30
N ASN A 256 -1.90 5.07 58.60
CA ASN A 256 -3.34 5.32 58.66
C ASN A 256 -4.01 5.00 57.32
N GLN A 257 -5.34 5.15 57.27
CA GLN A 257 -6.15 4.91 56.06
C GLN A 257 -5.62 5.62 54.79
N PHE A 258 -5.07 6.84 54.92
CA PHE A 258 -4.52 7.59 53.78
C PHE A 258 -3.14 7.06 53.35
N THR A 259 -2.33 6.62 54.31
CA THR A 259 -1.04 5.96 54.02
C THR A 259 -1.29 4.68 53.23
N PHE A 260 -2.24 3.84 53.67
CA PHE A 260 -2.57 2.60 52.99
C PHE A 260 -3.10 2.85 51.58
N ALA A 261 -3.99 3.82 51.37
CA ALA A 261 -4.49 4.19 50.05
C ALA A 261 -3.36 4.61 49.08
N LEU A 262 -2.41 5.43 49.54
CA LEU A 262 -1.27 5.88 48.72
C LEU A 262 -0.34 4.72 48.32
N VAL A 263 -0.02 3.83 49.26
CA VAL A 263 0.86 2.69 49.01
C VAL A 263 0.19 1.65 48.12
N LEU A 264 -1.10 1.37 48.33
CA LEU A 264 -1.88 0.49 47.45
C LEU A 264 -1.94 1.04 46.03
N SER A 265 -2.11 2.36 45.86
CA SER A 265 -2.06 3.00 44.53
C SER A 265 -0.68 2.87 43.88
N ALA A 266 0.41 2.95 44.65
CA ALA A 266 1.76 2.69 44.15
C ALA A 266 1.93 1.22 43.71
N CYS A 267 1.49 0.26 44.52
CA CYS A 267 1.50 -1.16 44.17
C CYS A 267 0.69 -1.44 42.89
N ALA A 268 -0.44 -0.77 42.71
CA ALA A 268 -1.28 -0.88 41.53
C ALA A 268 -0.56 -0.41 40.26
N ARG A 269 0.22 0.68 40.34
CA ARG A 269 1.00 1.22 39.20
C ARG A 269 2.23 0.39 38.86
N LEU A 270 2.88 -0.19 39.86
CA LEU A 270 4.06 -1.04 39.69
C LEU A 270 3.71 -2.51 39.41
N GLY A 271 2.43 -2.90 39.43
CA GLY A 271 2.00 -4.30 39.30
C GLY A 271 2.48 -5.21 40.44
N MET A 272 2.83 -4.65 41.61
CA MET A 272 3.41 -5.39 42.73
C MET A 272 2.34 -6.03 43.62
N VAL A 273 1.67 -7.07 43.11
CA VAL A 273 0.61 -7.76 43.86
C VAL A 273 1.09 -8.32 45.20
N GLY A 274 2.32 -8.85 45.26
CA GLY A 274 2.86 -9.47 46.48
C GLY A 274 2.97 -8.48 47.65
N LEU A 275 3.43 -7.25 47.39
CA LEU A 275 3.45 -6.18 48.38
C LEU A 275 2.02 -5.68 48.66
N GLY A 276 1.19 -5.54 47.61
CA GLY A 276 -0.22 -5.16 47.75
C GLY A 276 -1.00 -6.08 48.70
N MET A 277 -0.78 -7.39 48.64
CA MET A 277 -1.39 -8.37 49.56
C MET A 277 -0.88 -8.24 51.00
N GLN A 278 0.40 -7.90 51.21
CA GLN A 278 0.94 -7.64 52.54
C GLN A 278 0.35 -6.37 53.15
N VAL A 279 0.18 -5.33 52.33
CA VAL A 279 -0.47 -4.08 52.73
C VAL A 279 -1.95 -4.32 53.02
N HIS A 280 -2.66 -5.09 52.19
CA HIS A 280 -4.04 -5.51 52.45
C HIS A 280 -4.17 -6.27 53.78
N CYS A 281 -3.28 -7.23 54.07
CA CYS A 281 -3.24 -7.89 55.38
C CYS A 281 -3.06 -6.88 56.53
N SER A 282 -2.26 -5.83 56.32
CA SER A 282 -2.01 -4.79 57.31
C SER A 282 -3.23 -3.89 57.52
N VAL A 283 -3.97 -3.57 56.45
CA VAL A 283 -5.26 -2.85 56.51
C VAL A 283 -6.27 -3.62 57.37
N VAL A 284 -6.40 -4.94 57.17
CA VAL A 284 -7.28 -5.80 57.97
C VAL A 284 -6.84 -5.88 59.44
N LYS A 285 -5.54 -6.03 59.70
CA LYS A 285 -5.01 -6.09 61.08
C LYS A 285 -5.20 -4.79 61.86
N THR A 286 -5.26 -3.66 61.16
CA THR A 286 -5.39 -2.33 61.75
C THR A 286 -6.85 -1.84 61.84
N GLY A 287 -7.82 -2.60 61.31
CA GLY A 287 -9.25 -2.28 61.39
C GLY A 287 -9.71 -1.27 60.33
N PHE A 288 -8.96 -1.08 59.24
CA PHE A 288 -9.30 -0.15 58.16
C PHE A 288 -9.94 -0.83 56.94
N GLU A 289 -10.32 -2.10 57.04
CA GLU A 289 -10.87 -2.90 55.93
C GLU A 289 -12.21 -2.38 55.38
N PHE A 290 -12.99 -1.66 56.19
CA PHE A 290 -14.25 -1.02 55.79
C PHE A 290 -14.14 0.50 55.62
N ASN A 291 -12.91 1.01 55.48
CA ASN A 291 -12.69 2.44 55.26
C ASN A 291 -12.80 2.75 53.76
N PRO A 292 -13.65 3.70 53.31
CA PRO A 292 -13.86 3.98 51.89
C PRO A 292 -12.57 4.28 51.10
N PHE A 293 -11.60 4.96 51.74
CA PHE A 293 -10.30 5.25 51.11
C PHE A 293 -9.47 3.98 50.85
N CYS A 294 -9.54 2.99 51.74
CA CYS A 294 -8.85 1.72 51.58
C CYS A 294 -9.62 0.80 50.61
N GLU A 295 -10.95 0.74 50.72
CA GLU A 295 -11.82 -0.11 49.88
C GLU A 295 -11.61 0.19 48.39
N GLY A 296 -11.70 1.46 47.98
CA GLY A 296 -11.48 1.88 46.58
C GLY A 296 -10.05 1.60 46.10
N SER A 297 -9.03 1.87 46.92
CA SER A 297 -7.62 1.61 46.56
C SER A 297 -7.26 0.13 46.52
N LEU A 298 -7.89 -0.72 47.34
CA LEU A 298 -7.72 -2.16 47.30
C LEU A 298 -8.31 -2.75 46.01
N ILE A 299 -9.52 -2.31 45.63
CA ILE A 299 -10.14 -2.70 44.36
C ILE A 299 -9.24 -2.30 43.19
N ASP A 300 -8.81 -1.03 43.11
CA ASP A 300 -7.91 -0.54 42.04
C ASP A 300 -6.59 -1.32 41.98
N MET A 301 -6.00 -1.67 43.13
CA MET A 301 -4.76 -2.44 43.20
C MET A 301 -4.91 -3.86 42.64
N TYR A 302 -5.95 -4.60 43.06
CA TYR A 302 -6.19 -5.94 42.54
C TYR A 302 -6.60 -5.91 41.06
N CYS A 303 -7.40 -4.94 40.63
CA CYS A 303 -7.76 -4.76 39.22
C CYS A 303 -6.53 -4.53 38.34
N LYS A 304 -5.66 -3.56 38.69
CA LYS A 304 -4.46 -3.24 37.89
C LYS A 304 -3.40 -4.33 37.93
N CYS A 305 -3.35 -5.13 38.99
CA CYS A 305 -2.50 -6.32 39.06
C CYS A 305 -3.08 -7.54 38.32
N ASN A 306 -4.20 -7.41 37.60
CA ASN A 306 -4.89 -8.47 36.85
C ASN A 306 -5.54 -9.58 37.72
N TYR A 307 -5.90 -9.26 38.97
CA TYR A 307 -6.62 -10.14 39.90
C TYR A 307 -8.08 -9.68 40.07
N ILE A 308 -8.82 -9.64 38.96
CA ILE A 308 -10.19 -9.09 38.92
C ILE A 308 -11.18 -9.84 39.81
N ASN A 309 -10.99 -11.15 40.02
CA ASN A 309 -11.85 -11.98 40.87
C ASN A 309 -11.71 -11.58 42.35
N ASP A 310 -10.50 -11.31 42.82
CA ASP A 310 -10.25 -10.86 44.19
C ASP A 310 -10.79 -9.44 44.41
N ALA A 311 -10.64 -8.57 43.40
CA ALA A 311 -11.26 -7.25 43.40
C ALA A 311 -12.80 -7.35 43.47
N ARG A 312 -13.41 -8.28 42.74
CA ARG A 312 -14.85 -8.53 42.78
C ARG A 312 -15.32 -8.98 44.16
N LEU A 313 -14.61 -9.92 44.78
CA LEU A 313 -14.91 -10.39 46.13
C LEU A 313 -14.83 -9.28 47.18
N LEU A 314 -13.92 -8.32 47.01
CA LEU A 314 -13.85 -7.14 47.86
C LEU A 314 -15.03 -6.21 47.62
N PHE A 315 -15.35 -5.93 46.35
CA PHE A 315 -16.47 -5.09 45.97
C PHE A 315 -17.82 -5.61 46.52
N ASP A 316 -18.07 -6.92 46.41
CA ASP A 316 -19.30 -7.57 46.88
C ASP A 316 -19.47 -7.53 48.41
N LYS A 317 -18.38 -7.35 49.17
CA LYS A 317 -18.43 -7.20 50.63
C LYS A 317 -18.79 -5.77 51.08
N ILE A 318 -18.71 -4.79 50.18
CA ILE A 318 -19.03 -3.40 50.49
C ILE A 318 -20.55 -3.23 50.52
N THR A 319 -21.10 -2.84 51.67
CA THR A 319 -22.56 -2.71 51.86
C THR A 319 -23.15 -1.50 51.12
N ARG A 320 -22.37 -0.42 50.97
CA ARG A 320 -22.75 0.79 50.22
C ARG A 320 -21.54 1.34 49.46
N PRO A 321 -21.22 0.78 48.28
CA PRO A 321 -20.07 1.25 47.50
C PRO A 321 -20.27 2.70 47.08
N ASP A 322 -19.24 3.51 47.26
CA ASP A 322 -19.23 4.88 46.77
C ASP A 322 -18.88 4.93 45.28
N THR A 323 -19.03 6.11 44.67
CA THR A 323 -18.75 6.32 43.23
C THR A 323 -17.33 5.90 42.84
N VAL A 324 -16.36 5.99 43.76
CA VAL A 324 -14.96 5.63 43.51
C VAL A 324 -14.81 4.11 43.44
N SER A 325 -15.40 3.36 44.38
CA SER A 325 -15.43 1.89 44.35
C SER A 325 -16.13 1.35 43.09
N TRP A 326 -17.28 1.93 42.70
CA TRP A 326 -17.97 1.57 41.46
C TRP A 326 -17.09 1.79 40.23
N THR A 327 -16.47 2.97 40.14
CA THR A 327 -15.62 3.35 39.00
C THR A 327 -14.36 2.49 38.92
N ALA A 328 -13.73 2.16 40.05
CA ALA A 328 -12.57 1.28 40.11
C ALA A 328 -12.90 -0.13 39.58
N MET A 329 -14.04 -0.69 40.00
CA MET A 329 -14.47 -2.02 39.53
C MET A 329 -14.82 -2.03 38.03
N ILE A 330 -15.56 -1.01 37.56
CA ILE A 330 -15.88 -0.84 36.13
C ILE A 330 -14.60 -0.71 35.30
N SER A 331 -13.66 0.13 35.73
CA SER A 331 -12.35 0.28 35.06
C SER A 331 -11.56 -1.03 35.04
N GLY A 332 -11.63 -1.82 36.12
CA GLY A 332 -10.99 -3.13 36.20
C GLY A 332 -11.52 -4.13 35.19
N TYR A 333 -12.84 -4.23 35.03
CA TYR A 333 -13.44 -5.11 34.00
C TYR A 333 -13.10 -4.65 32.59
N VAL A 334 -13.08 -3.34 32.33
CA VAL A 334 -12.64 -2.78 31.04
C VAL A 334 -11.20 -3.17 30.73
N GLN A 335 -10.29 -3.09 31.72
CA GLN A 335 -8.87 -3.44 31.54
C GLN A 335 -8.64 -4.90 31.14
N VAL A 336 -9.46 -5.82 31.67
CA VAL A 336 -9.38 -7.27 31.35
C VAL A 336 -10.19 -7.61 30.07
N GLY A 337 -10.76 -6.62 29.38
CA GLY A 337 -11.55 -6.81 28.16
C GLY A 337 -13.00 -7.24 28.40
N GLY A 338 -13.47 -7.29 29.65
CA GLY A 338 -14.82 -7.69 30.06
C GLY A 338 -15.86 -6.58 29.95
N LEU A 339 -16.06 -6.00 28.76
CA LEU A 339 -16.96 -4.85 28.56
C LEU A 339 -18.41 -5.12 28.97
N GLN A 340 -18.92 -6.34 28.73
CA GLN A 340 -20.29 -6.70 29.11
C GLN A 340 -20.51 -6.63 30.63
N GLU A 341 -19.55 -7.08 31.43
CA GLU A 341 -19.65 -7.02 32.89
C GLU A 341 -19.48 -5.59 33.42
N ALA A 342 -18.64 -4.78 32.77
CA ALA A 342 -18.52 -3.35 33.05
C ALA A 342 -19.85 -2.60 32.80
N LEU A 343 -20.53 -2.88 31.68
CA LEU A 343 -21.83 -2.30 31.35
C LEU A 343 -22.94 -2.76 32.31
N LYS A 344 -22.94 -4.03 32.72
CA LYS A 344 -23.87 -4.54 33.74
C LYS A 344 -23.70 -3.79 35.06
N LEU A 345 -22.45 -3.58 35.50
CA LEU A 345 -22.18 -2.85 36.74
C LEU A 345 -22.56 -1.38 36.66
N PHE A 346 -22.37 -0.75 35.50
CA PHE A 346 -22.83 0.61 35.29
C PHE A 346 -24.36 0.75 35.40
N LEU A 347 -25.10 -0.20 34.83
CA LEU A 347 -26.56 -0.23 34.97
C LEU A 347 -27.00 -0.53 36.40
N GLU A 348 -26.26 -1.38 37.13
CA GLU A 348 -26.52 -1.68 38.54
C GLU A 348 -26.28 -0.47 39.45
N MET A 349 -25.19 0.27 39.22
CA MET A 349 -24.88 1.54 39.89
C MET A 349 -26.07 2.50 39.81
N TRP A 350 -26.68 2.60 38.63
CA TRP A 350 -27.84 3.46 38.39
C TRP A 350 -29.09 2.98 39.13
N LYS A 351 -29.36 1.67 39.12
CA LYS A 351 -30.51 1.05 39.82
C LYS A 351 -30.45 1.26 41.33
N LEU A 352 -29.25 1.27 41.90
CA LEU A 352 -29.02 1.47 43.34
C LEU A 352 -28.98 2.95 43.75
N GLY A 353 -29.20 3.88 42.80
CA GLY A 353 -29.28 5.32 43.06
C GLY A 353 -27.92 6.00 43.25
N ALA A 354 -26.82 5.36 42.84
CA ALA A 354 -25.51 6.01 42.77
C ALA A 354 -25.40 6.76 41.43
N GLU A 355 -25.16 8.07 41.48
CA GLU A 355 -24.98 8.88 40.26
C GLU A 355 -23.59 8.63 39.66
N PRO A 356 -23.49 8.17 38.41
CA PRO A 356 -22.21 8.02 37.73
C PRO A 356 -21.55 9.38 37.55
N ASP A 357 -20.25 9.46 37.88
CA ASP A 357 -19.50 10.69 37.69
C ASP A 357 -18.92 10.78 36.26
N ARG A 358 -18.28 11.91 35.97
CA ARG A 358 -17.67 12.14 34.65
C ARG A 358 -16.59 11.12 34.31
N VAL A 359 -15.91 10.55 35.32
CA VAL A 359 -14.87 9.54 35.12
C VAL A 359 -15.53 8.22 34.76
N THR A 360 -16.60 7.82 35.44
CA THR A 360 -17.38 6.61 35.11
C THR A 360 -17.86 6.64 33.65
N PHE A 361 -18.46 7.75 33.22
CA PHE A 361 -18.90 7.92 31.83
C PHE A 361 -17.71 7.87 30.83
N ALA A 362 -16.60 8.55 31.15
CA ALA A 362 -15.43 8.56 30.28
C ALA A 362 -14.83 7.16 30.10
N THR A 363 -14.76 6.37 31.17
CA THR A 363 -14.23 4.99 31.13
C THR A 363 -15.08 4.11 30.21
N ILE A 364 -16.40 4.15 30.32
CA ILE A 364 -17.29 3.29 29.53
C ILE A 364 -17.38 3.75 28.09
N ILE A 365 -17.51 5.06 27.83
CA ILE A 365 -17.54 5.59 26.46
C ILE A 365 -16.25 5.23 25.73
N SER A 366 -15.09 5.38 26.39
CA SER A 366 -13.80 4.98 25.80
C SER A 366 -13.72 3.49 25.52
N ALA A 367 -14.22 2.66 26.44
CA ALA A 367 -14.23 1.22 26.26
C ALA A 367 -15.13 0.78 25.10
N CYS A 368 -16.38 1.27 25.05
CA CYS A 368 -17.33 1.02 23.97
C CYS A 368 -16.77 1.50 22.62
N ALA A 369 -16.17 2.69 22.57
CA ALA A 369 -15.60 3.26 21.36
C ALA A 369 -14.39 2.44 20.85
N SER A 370 -13.51 1.96 21.75
CA SER A 370 -12.36 1.12 21.39
C SER A 370 -12.73 -0.29 20.92
N GLN A 371 -13.89 -0.81 21.31
CA GLN A 371 -14.38 -2.14 20.92
C GLN A 371 -15.41 -2.10 19.76
N GLY A 372 -15.58 -0.94 19.11
CA GLY A 372 -16.47 -0.77 17.97
C GLY A 372 -17.97 -0.70 18.31
N MET A 373 -18.36 -0.68 19.60
CA MET A 373 -19.74 -0.50 20.05
C MET A 373 -20.15 0.98 20.04
N LEU A 374 -20.11 1.60 18.86
CA LEU A 374 -20.24 3.05 18.70
C LEU A 374 -21.65 3.57 19.02
N ASP A 375 -22.70 2.77 18.78
CA ASP A 375 -24.09 3.16 19.09
C ASP A 375 -24.33 3.34 20.59
N ASP A 376 -23.76 2.46 21.43
CA ASP A 376 -23.85 2.56 22.88
C ASP A 376 -23.00 3.72 23.40
N ALA A 377 -21.80 3.89 22.86
CA ALA A 377 -20.92 5.02 23.17
C ALA A 377 -21.59 6.36 22.86
N GLN A 378 -22.23 6.48 21.70
CA GLN A 378 -22.91 7.69 21.25
C GLN A 378 -24.19 7.98 22.06
N ARG A 379 -24.94 6.95 22.46
CA ARG A 379 -26.08 7.12 23.38
C ARG A 379 -25.65 7.67 24.74
N LEU A 380 -24.57 7.14 25.31
CA LEU A 380 -24.01 7.61 26.58
C LEU A 380 -23.40 9.01 26.46
N PHE A 381 -22.79 9.33 25.31
CA PHE A 381 -22.25 10.65 25.02
C PHE A 381 -23.33 11.73 25.05
N HIS A 382 -24.48 11.51 24.43
CA HIS A 382 -25.59 12.47 24.43
C HIS A 382 -26.24 12.68 25.81
N GLN A 383 -26.07 11.74 26.74
CA GLN A 383 -26.55 11.89 28.11
C GLN A 383 -25.64 12.82 28.94
N LEU A 384 -24.41 13.09 28.49
CA LEU A 384 -23.50 14.04 29.11
C LEU A 384 -23.79 15.47 28.65
N SER A 385 -24.25 16.32 29.58
CA SER A 385 -24.52 17.74 29.30
C SER A 385 -23.27 18.61 29.12
N ASN A 386 -22.08 18.13 29.52
CA ASN A 386 -20.79 18.81 29.31
C ASN A 386 -19.64 17.79 29.23
N PRO A 387 -19.40 17.18 28.06
CA PRO A 387 -18.30 16.25 27.87
C PRO A 387 -16.95 16.97 27.99
N ASN A 388 -15.99 16.37 28.70
CA ASN A 388 -14.63 16.90 28.78
C ASN A 388 -13.79 16.42 27.58
N VAL A 389 -12.58 16.95 27.45
CA VAL A 389 -11.66 16.63 26.34
C VAL A 389 -11.41 15.12 26.18
N VAL A 390 -11.40 14.36 27.28
CA VAL A 390 -11.14 12.91 27.25
C VAL A 390 -12.27 12.17 26.55
N VAL A 391 -13.53 12.49 26.88
CA VAL A 391 -14.70 11.87 26.25
C VAL A 391 -14.80 12.24 24.77
N TRP A 392 -14.56 13.51 24.42
CA TRP A 392 -14.50 13.95 23.02
C TRP A 392 -13.45 13.19 22.22
N ASN A 393 -12.23 13.07 22.77
CA ASN A 393 -11.16 12.33 22.12
C ASN A 393 -11.49 10.86 21.93
N ALA A 394 -12.08 10.21 22.93
CA ALA A 394 -12.48 8.81 22.84
C ALA A 394 -13.51 8.56 21.73
N MET A 395 -14.51 9.44 21.61
CA MET A 395 -15.50 9.36 20.54
C MET A 395 -14.87 9.59 19.15
N ILE A 396 -14.01 10.60 19.03
CA ILE A 396 -13.32 10.92 17.77
C ILE A 396 -12.38 9.78 17.37
N SER A 397 -11.54 9.29 18.29
CA SER A 397 -10.59 8.21 18.01
C SER A 397 -11.29 6.89 17.73
N GLY A 398 -12.36 6.57 18.45
CA GLY A 398 -13.13 5.35 18.21
C GLY A 398 -13.83 5.35 16.85
N ASN A 399 -14.43 6.46 16.44
CA ASN A 399 -15.00 6.56 15.09
C ASN A 399 -13.91 6.51 14.00
N ALA A 400 -12.76 7.16 14.22
CA ALA A 400 -11.62 7.11 13.30
C ALA A 400 -11.05 5.69 13.12
N GLN A 401 -10.93 4.92 14.22
CA GLN A 401 -10.36 3.56 14.20
C GLN A 401 -11.30 2.51 13.55
N ASN A 402 -12.61 2.72 13.63
CA ASN A 402 -13.61 1.80 13.10
C ASN A 402 -14.11 2.17 11.68
N GLY A 403 -13.43 3.10 10.98
CA GLY A 403 -13.78 3.47 9.60
C GLY A 403 -15.04 4.32 9.48
N HIS A 404 -15.39 5.11 10.49
CA HIS A 404 -16.49 6.09 10.45
C HIS A 404 -15.93 7.51 10.34
N GLU A 405 -15.26 7.80 9.23
CA GLU A 405 -14.51 9.05 8.99
C GLU A 405 -15.38 10.29 9.11
N ASN A 406 -16.56 10.25 8.48
CA ASN A 406 -17.48 11.39 8.43
C ASN A 406 -18.01 11.78 9.83
N GLU A 407 -18.31 10.79 10.69
CA GLU A 407 -18.79 11.07 12.05
C GLU A 407 -17.64 11.57 12.94
N ALA A 408 -16.41 11.06 12.77
CA ALA A 408 -15.24 11.59 13.46
C ALA A 408 -15.00 13.08 13.14
N LEU A 409 -15.15 13.48 11.86
CA LEU A 409 -15.05 14.88 11.44
C LEU A 409 -16.21 15.73 11.98
N ARG A 410 -17.44 15.19 12.00
CA ARG A 410 -18.62 15.86 12.59
C ARG A 410 -18.41 16.14 14.08
N LEU A 411 -17.97 15.14 14.84
CA LEU A 411 -17.65 15.26 16.27
C LEU A 411 -16.51 16.25 16.53
N PHE A 412 -15.49 16.30 15.68
CA PHE A 412 -14.44 17.30 15.78
C PHE A 412 -14.95 18.72 15.59
N GLN A 413 -15.88 18.95 14.65
CA GLN A 413 -16.52 20.25 14.48
C GLN A 413 -17.39 20.61 15.68
N GLU A 414 -18.18 19.68 16.21
CA GLU A 414 -19.01 19.91 17.41
C GLU A 414 -18.17 20.21 18.66
N MET A 415 -17.04 19.53 18.84
CA MET A 415 -16.07 19.81 19.91
C MET A 415 -15.59 21.27 19.85
N ARG A 416 -15.28 21.76 18.65
CA ARG A 416 -14.84 23.15 18.42
C ARG A 416 -15.95 24.16 18.68
N LEU A 417 -17.17 23.89 18.19
CA LEU A 417 -18.34 24.74 18.42
C LEU A 417 -18.71 24.83 19.90
N SER A 418 -18.45 23.76 20.67
CA SER A 418 -18.66 23.70 22.12
C SER A 418 -17.58 24.44 22.94
N GLY A 419 -16.57 25.03 22.28
CA GLY A 419 -15.48 25.76 22.93
C GLY A 419 -14.44 24.87 23.62
N VAL A 420 -14.47 23.55 23.39
CA VAL A 420 -13.51 22.60 23.94
C VAL A 420 -12.28 22.58 23.03
N LYS A 421 -11.10 22.90 23.58
CA LYS A 421 -9.85 22.98 22.79
C LYS A 421 -9.35 21.57 22.39
N PRO A 422 -9.10 21.31 21.10
CA PRO A 422 -8.45 20.09 20.65
C PRO A 422 -7.05 19.89 21.26
N THR A 423 -6.67 18.63 21.49
CA THR A 423 -5.36 18.23 22.01
C THR A 423 -4.54 17.50 20.95
N ARG A 424 -3.27 17.18 21.27
CA ARG A 424 -2.38 16.37 20.41
C ARG A 424 -3.01 15.05 19.94
N SER A 425 -3.79 14.39 20.81
CA SER A 425 -4.53 13.17 20.52
C SER A 425 -5.68 13.40 19.54
N THR A 426 -6.43 14.51 19.69
CA THR A 426 -7.50 14.90 18.77
C THR A 426 -6.95 15.06 17.35
N TYR A 427 -5.85 15.82 17.21
CA TYR A 427 -5.23 16.04 15.92
C TYR A 427 -4.66 14.76 15.32
N GLY A 428 -4.03 13.89 16.12
CA GLY A 428 -3.58 12.58 15.61
C GLY A 428 -4.72 11.74 15.04
N SER A 429 -5.87 11.67 15.71
CA SER A 429 -7.04 10.92 15.23
C SER A 429 -7.69 11.54 13.99
N ILE A 430 -7.75 12.87 13.88
CA ILE A 430 -8.33 13.51 12.69
C ILE A 430 -7.36 13.46 11.50
N LEU A 431 -6.05 13.57 11.75
CA LEU A 431 -5.05 13.37 10.70
C LEU A 431 -5.10 11.94 10.15
N SER A 432 -5.28 10.91 11.00
CA SER A 432 -5.50 9.55 10.48
C SER A 432 -6.76 9.44 9.62
N VAL A 433 -7.83 10.16 9.95
CA VAL A 433 -9.03 10.24 9.11
C VAL A 433 -8.74 10.91 7.76
N CYS A 434 -7.97 11.99 7.74
CA CYS A 434 -7.57 12.65 6.49
C CYS A 434 -6.71 11.72 5.62
N ALA A 435 -5.84 10.93 6.23
CA ALA A 435 -5.01 9.94 5.53
C ALA A 435 -5.86 8.82 4.91
N HIS A 436 -6.90 8.34 5.59
CA HIS A 436 -7.83 7.34 5.06
C HIS A 436 -8.69 7.87 3.91
N LEU A 437 -9.18 9.12 4.03
CA LEU A 437 -9.97 9.77 2.98
C LEU A 437 -9.14 10.26 1.79
N THR A 438 -7.81 10.25 1.91
CA THR A 438 -6.89 10.87 0.92
C THR A 438 -7.24 12.35 0.62
N ASP A 439 -7.82 13.05 1.60
CA ASP A 439 -8.21 14.46 1.45
C ASP A 439 -7.05 15.38 1.84
N LEU A 440 -6.26 15.73 0.83
CA LEU A 440 -5.11 16.61 0.98
C LEU A 440 -5.50 18.01 1.49
N VAL A 441 -6.62 18.57 1.03
CA VAL A 441 -7.01 19.95 1.36
C VAL A 441 -7.36 20.04 2.84
N LEU A 442 -8.12 19.08 3.35
CA LEU A 442 -8.44 19.01 4.77
C LEU A 442 -7.18 18.73 5.61
N GLY A 443 -6.31 17.83 5.14
CA GLY A 443 -5.01 17.55 5.77
C GLY A 443 -4.15 18.82 5.94
N GLN A 444 -4.01 19.63 4.89
CA GLN A 444 -3.26 20.89 4.92
C GLN A 444 -3.91 21.95 5.82
N GLN A 445 -5.24 22.04 5.83
CA GLN A 445 -5.95 22.95 6.74
C GLN A 445 -5.65 22.61 8.20
N ILE A 446 -5.71 21.33 8.55
CA ILE A 446 -5.43 20.84 9.90
C ILE A 446 -3.95 21.00 10.24
N HIS A 447 -3.04 20.72 9.30
CA HIS A 447 -1.61 20.99 9.49
C HIS A 447 -1.34 22.48 9.80
N SER A 448 -2.00 23.41 9.09
CA SER A 448 -1.88 24.84 9.39
C SER A 448 -2.38 25.22 10.79
N GLU A 449 -3.41 24.52 11.29
CA GLU A 449 -3.95 24.72 12.64
C GLU A 449 -3.01 24.14 13.70
N VAL A 450 -2.41 22.98 13.45
CA VAL A 450 -1.39 22.35 14.29
C VAL A 450 -0.17 23.28 14.47
N ILE A 451 0.29 23.93 13.39
CA ILE A 451 1.39 24.92 13.43
C ILE A 451 0.99 26.12 14.28
N LYS A 452 -0.21 26.68 14.09
CA LYS A 452 -0.71 27.82 14.89
C LYS A 452 -0.77 27.53 16.39
N LEU A 453 -0.95 26.26 16.76
CA LEU A 453 -1.01 25.81 18.16
C LEU A 453 0.35 25.38 18.72
N GLY A 454 1.42 25.40 17.92
CA GLY A 454 2.76 24.96 18.33
C GLY A 454 2.85 23.45 18.58
N LEU A 455 1.96 22.67 17.95
CA LEU A 455 1.93 21.21 18.06
C LEU A 455 2.71 20.51 16.93
N ASP A 456 3.23 21.26 15.98
CA ASP A 456 4.03 20.82 14.83
C ASP A 456 5.33 20.11 15.25
N LYS A 457 5.92 20.52 16.38
CA LYS A 457 7.10 19.87 16.97
C LYS A 457 6.79 18.56 17.72
N ASN A 458 5.52 18.19 17.86
CA ASN A 458 5.13 17.00 18.60
C ASN A 458 5.29 15.74 17.74
N VAL A 459 6.05 14.77 18.23
CA VAL A 459 6.36 13.53 17.50
C VAL A 459 5.12 12.74 17.07
N TYR A 460 4.08 12.69 17.92
CA TYR A 460 2.85 11.95 17.61
C TYR A 460 2.07 12.62 16.48
N VAL A 461 1.94 13.95 16.53
CA VAL A 461 1.28 14.73 15.48
C VAL A 461 2.10 14.71 14.18
N GLY A 462 3.43 14.84 14.28
CA GLY A 462 4.34 14.72 13.15
C GLY A 462 4.25 13.37 12.44
N SER A 463 4.15 12.26 13.18
CA SER A 463 3.96 10.93 12.58
C SER A 463 2.64 10.82 11.79
N ALA A 464 1.55 11.36 12.34
CA ALA A 464 0.25 11.36 11.67
C ALA A 464 0.25 12.27 10.43
N LEU A 465 0.92 13.42 10.48
CA LEU A 465 1.11 14.31 9.32
C LEU A 465 1.90 13.63 8.20
N ILE A 466 3.01 12.95 8.53
CA ILE A 466 3.77 12.15 7.55
C ILE A 466 2.86 11.09 6.90
N THR A 467 2.01 10.42 7.67
CA THR A 467 1.05 9.44 7.11
C THR A 467 0.02 10.08 6.17
N VAL A 468 -0.50 11.27 6.49
CA VAL A 468 -1.41 12.02 5.60
C VAL A 468 -0.75 12.31 4.26
N TYR A 469 0.44 12.91 4.31
CA TYR A 469 1.18 13.27 3.11
C TYR A 469 1.63 12.05 2.30
N SER A 470 2.02 10.97 2.98
CA SER A 470 2.32 9.67 2.37
C SER A 470 1.15 9.12 1.57
N ARG A 471 -0.07 9.15 2.13
CA ARG A 471 -1.29 8.64 1.47
C ARG A 471 -1.79 9.52 0.33
N CYS A 472 -1.42 10.80 0.34
CA CYS A 472 -1.72 11.74 -0.73
C CYS A 472 -0.58 11.83 -1.78
N SER A 473 0.45 10.99 -1.68
CA SER A 473 1.62 10.96 -2.56
C SER A 473 2.36 12.29 -2.69
N ILE A 474 2.41 13.10 -1.62
CA ILE A 474 3.22 14.33 -1.54
C ILE A 474 4.37 14.09 -0.56
N VAL A 475 5.45 13.51 -1.06
CA VAL A 475 6.55 12.99 -0.23
C VAL A 475 7.45 14.11 0.29
N GLU A 476 7.54 15.22 -0.43
CA GLU A 476 8.33 16.41 -0.07
C GLU A 476 7.80 17.06 1.21
N ASP A 477 6.49 17.30 1.30
CA ASP A 477 5.85 17.86 2.50
C ASP A 477 6.02 16.92 3.71
N ALA A 478 5.95 15.61 3.49
CA ALA A 478 6.21 14.61 4.53
C ALA A 478 7.65 14.71 5.05
N HIS A 479 8.61 14.92 4.15
CA HIS A 479 10.02 15.10 4.49
C HIS A 479 10.27 16.42 5.24
N GLU A 480 9.60 17.51 4.87
CA GLU A 480 9.68 18.77 5.60
C GLU A 480 9.17 18.63 7.04
N VAL A 481 8.05 17.93 7.25
CA VAL A 481 7.52 17.62 8.59
C VAL A 481 8.53 16.81 9.39
N PHE A 482 9.16 15.80 8.78
CA PHE A 482 10.21 15.01 9.44
C PHE A 482 11.41 15.87 9.88
N VAL A 483 11.84 16.79 9.02
CA VAL A 483 12.96 17.70 9.31
C VAL A 483 12.61 18.66 10.44
N ALA A 484 11.38 19.18 10.49
CA ALA A 484 10.92 20.16 11.46
C ALA A 484 10.81 19.65 12.91
N VAL A 485 10.72 18.34 13.14
CA VAL A 485 10.64 17.75 14.48
C VAL A 485 12.04 17.54 15.07
N ASP A 486 12.37 18.27 16.14
CA ASP A 486 13.70 18.27 16.79
C ASP A 486 13.97 16.97 17.59
N ASN A 487 12.98 16.45 18.33
CA ASN A 487 13.11 15.28 19.20
C ASN A 487 12.60 14.00 18.52
N ARG A 488 13.27 13.57 17.45
CA ARG A 488 12.86 12.39 16.68
C ARG A 488 13.00 11.11 17.50
N ASN A 489 12.04 10.21 17.38
CA ASN A 489 12.10 8.86 17.91
C ASN A 489 11.99 7.83 16.77
N ILE A 490 12.16 6.54 17.09
CA ILE A 490 12.08 5.46 16.10
C ILE A 490 10.74 5.43 15.35
N VAL A 491 9.63 5.81 16.00
CA VAL A 491 8.29 5.86 15.37
C VAL A 491 8.24 6.87 14.23
N LEU A 492 8.83 8.05 14.41
CA LEU A 492 8.89 9.07 13.36
C LEU A 492 9.79 8.65 12.19
N TRP A 493 10.90 7.97 12.49
CA TRP A 493 11.77 7.35 11.49
C TRP A 493 11.04 6.29 10.66
N ASN A 494 10.29 5.40 11.32
CA ASN A 494 9.49 4.38 10.64
C ASN A 494 8.40 5.01 9.76
N ALA A 495 7.77 6.10 10.21
CA ALA A 495 6.79 6.82 9.41
C ALA A 495 7.37 7.38 8.11
N ILE A 496 8.57 8.00 8.15
CA ILE A 496 9.20 8.55 6.94
C ILE A 496 9.79 7.45 6.04
N LEU A 497 10.38 6.39 6.61
CA LEU A 497 10.85 5.24 5.84
C LEU A 497 9.69 4.54 5.12
N GLY A 498 8.57 4.35 5.82
CA GLY A 498 7.33 3.82 5.23
C GLY A 498 6.76 4.72 4.13
N CYS A 499 6.85 6.05 4.30
CA CYS A 499 6.38 7.02 3.30
C CYS A 499 7.13 6.87 1.96
N TYR A 500 8.46 6.82 2.00
CA TYR A 500 9.27 6.62 0.80
C TYR A 500 9.14 5.21 0.22
N ALA A 501 8.99 4.19 1.07
CA ALA A 501 8.76 2.82 0.64
C ALA A 501 7.41 2.64 -0.08
N GLN A 502 6.35 3.33 0.35
CA GLN A 502 5.01 3.27 -0.27
C GLN A 502 4.90 4.06 -1.58
N ASN A 503 5.64 5.16 -1.72
CA ASN A 503 5.58 6.03 -2.90
C ASN A 503 6.70 5.75 -3.92
N SER A 504 7.23 4.52 -3.94
CA SER A 504 8.16 4.01 -4.96
C SER A 504 9.46 4.81 -5.15
N ASP A 505 10.05 5.35 -4.08
CA ASP A 505 11.44 5.83 -4.07
C ASP A 505 12.30 5.02 -3.08
N PRO A 506 12.71 3.79 -3.45
CA PRO A 506 13.53 2.93 -2.60
C PRO A 506 14.92 3.49 -2.31
N SER A 507 15.46 4.35 -3.19
CA SER A 507 16.80 4.91 -3.04
C SER A 507 16.88 5.80 -1.81
N LYS A 508 15.85 6.62 -1.59
CA LYS A 508 15.78 7.49 -0.42
C LYS A 508 15.58 6.71 0.89
N VAL A 509 14.90 5.56 0.85
CA VAL A 509 14.78 4.65 2.01
C VAL A 509 16.16 4.20 2.49
N VAL A 510 17.05 3.83 1.56
CA VAL A 510 18.43 3.42 1.90
C VAL A 510 19.24 4.58 2.48
N GLU A 511 19.13 5.79 1.93
CA GLU A 511 19.78 6.99 2.46
C GLU A 511 19.29 7.34 3.87
N LEU A 512 17.98 7.32 4.09
CA LEU A 512 17.37 7.57 5.39
C LEU A 512 17.76 6.51 6.42
N PHE A 513 17.84 5.24 6.03
CA PHE A 513 18.31 4.17 6.91
C PHE A 513 19.79 4.37 7.31
N ALA A 514 20.65 4.78 6.39
CA ALA A 514 22.03 5.13 6.72
C ALA A 514 22.10 6.30 7.72
N SER A 515 21.23 7.30 7.56
CA SER A 515 21.12 8.40 8.52
C SER A 515 20.58 7.96 9.88
N LEU A 516 19.64 7.00 9.92
CA LEU A 516 19.16 6.37 11.15
C LEU A 516 20.28 5.66 11.89
N LEU A 517 21.11 4.87 11.20
CA LEU A 517 22.26 4.18 11.81
C LEU A 517 23.33 5.15 12.34
N SER A 518 23.43 6.35 11.76
CA SER A 518 24.32 7.41 12.25
C SER A 518 23.78 8.13 13.50
N SER A 519 22.46 8.11 13.69
CA SER A 519 21.80 8.54 14.92
C SER A 519 21.79 7.38 15.92
N SER A 520 21.92 7.62 17.23
CA SER A 520 22.09 6.57 18.24
C SER A 520 20.86 5.67 18.48
N PHE A 521 19.94 5.55 17.52
CA PHE A 521 18.72 4.74 17.59
C PHE A 521 18.96 3.35 16.99
N GLN A 522 18.43 2.32 17.66
CA GLN A 522 18.48 0.96 17.13
C GLN A 522 17.30 0.70 16.18
N PRO A 523 17.54 0.08 15.00
CA PRO A 523 16.48 -0.39 14.12
C PRO A 523 15.54 -1.37 14.83
N ASP A 524 14.25 -1.24 14.55
CA ASP A 524 13.23 -2.20 14.97
C ASP A 524 12.72 -3.04 13.78
N GLU A 525 11.76 -3.93 14.04
CA GLU A 525 11.21 -4.83 13.02
C GLU A 525 10.54 -4.08 11.86
N VAL A 526 9.91 -2.93 12.14
CA VAL A 526 9.29 -2.08 11.12
C VAL A 526 10.36 -1.38 10.28
N THR A 527 11.47 -1.00 10.89
CA THR A 527 12.64 -0.45 10.19
C THR A 527 13.19 -1.50 9.22
N TYR A 528 13.42 -2.73 9.69
CA TYR A 528 13.99 -3.81 8.89
C TYR A 528 13.08 -4.24 7.73
N THR A 529 11.78 -4.36 7.95
CA THR A 529 10.82 -4.67 6.87
C THR A 529 10.82 -3.60 5.76
N SER A 530 10.87 -2.32 6.13
CA SER A 530 10.90 -1.20 5.17
C SER A 530 12.16 -1.18 4.31
N ILE A 531 13.34 -1.40 4.91
CA ILE A 531 14.62 -1.41 4.18
C ILE A 531 14.81 -2.69 3.35
N LEU A 532 14.31 -3.84 3.81
CA LEU A 532 14.35 -5.08 3.03
C LEU A 532 13.50 -4.98 1.76
N ASN A 533 12.31 -4.39 1.86
CA ASN A 533 11.46 -4.12 0.69
C ASN A 533 12.15 -3.16 -0.31
N ALA A 534 12.82 -2.11 0.20
CA ALA A 534 13.58 -1.20 -0.65
C ALA A 534 14.76 -1.92 -1.36
N CYS A 535 15.49 -2.79 -0.65
CA CYS A 535 16.55 -3.60 -1.24
C CYS A 535 16.04 -4.55 -2.33
N ALA A 536 14.85 -5.13 -2.13
CA ALA A 536 14.20 -5.99 -3.12
C ALA A 536 13.88 -5.22 -4.41
N CYS A 537 13.35 -4.00 -4.29
CA CYS A 537 13.01 -3.15 -5.44
C CYS A 537 14.24 -2.64 -6.22
N LEU A 538 15.37 -2.42 -5.55
CA LEU A 538 16.62 -1.92 -6.19
C LEU A 538 17.55 -3.04 -6.69
N SER A 539 17.18 -4.30 -6.47
CA SER A 539 18.02 -5.46 -6.78
C SER A 539 19.40 -5.46 -6.11
N PHE A 540 19.53 -4.84 -4.92
CA PHE A 540 20.81 -4.69 -4.20
C PHE A 540 21.17 -5.92 -3.35
N THR A 541 21.61 -7.00 -4.00
CA THR A 541 21.98 -8.28 -3.36
C THR A 541 23.05 -8.15 -2.26
N GLY A 542 24.05 -7.30 -2.45
CA GLY A 542 25.13 -7.09 -1.47
C GLY A 542 24.65 -6.45 -0.17
N LEU A 543 23.81 -5.41 -0.26
CA LEU A 543 23.25 -4.71 0.90
C LEU A 543 22.23 -5.59 1.64
N ALA A 544 21.39 -6.33 0.89
CA ALA A 544 20.44 -7.29 1.44
C ALA A 544 21.11 -8.32 2.36
N ARG A 545 22.22 -8.93 1.94
CA ARG A 545 22.97 -9.89 2.76
C ARG A 545 23.59 -9.24 4.01
N GLN A 546 24.09 -8.02 3.91
CA GLN A 546 24.61 -7.29 5.07
C GLN A 546 23.52 -6.98 6.09
N LEU A 547 22.33 -6.58 5.63
CA LEU A 547 21.17 -6.34 6.48
C LEU A 547 20.70 -7.62 7.16
N HIS A 548 20.66 -8.74 6.43
CA HIS A 548 20.35 -10.04 7.02
C HIS A 548 21.34 -10.42 8.15
N CYS A 549 22.64 -10.20 7.95
CA CYS A 549 23.62 -10.38 9.03
C CYS A 549 23.38 -9.47 10.24
N ASN A 550 22.93 -8.22 10.04
CA ASN A 550 22.60 -7.30 11.13
C ASN A 550 21.34 -7.76 11.89
N ILE A 551 20.31 -8.22 11.17
CA ILE A 551 19.09 -8.79 11.76
C ILE A 551 19.41 -9.97 12.68
N ILE A 552 20.31 -10.86 12.25
CA ILE A 552 20.79 -11.98 13.06
C ILE A 552 21.54 -11.49 14.30
N LYS A 553 22.44 -10.49 14.16
CA LYS A 553 23.17 -9.92 15.30
C LYS A 553 22.25 -9.25 16.33
N ASP A 554 21.14 -8.67 15.85
CA ASP A 554 20.13 -8.03 16.69
C ASP A 554 19.10 -9.02 17.27
N ASN A 555 19.25 -10.33 16.99
CA ASN A 555 18.32 -11.40 17.38
C ASN A 555 16.87 -11.16 16.93
N ARG A 556 16.69 -10.57 15.74
CA ARG A 556 15.38 -10.29 15.13
C ARG A 556 15.00 -11.26 14.03
N ASP A 557 15.87 -12.22 13.71
CA ASP A 557 15.69 -13.24 12.66
C ASP A 557 14.51 -14.19 12.92
N GLN A 558 14.11 -14.35 14.19
CA GLN A 558 12.94 -15.14 14.60
C GLN A 558 11.62 -14.36 14.58
N SER A 559 11.63 -13.04 14.33
CA SER A 559 10.39 -12.28 14.18
C SER A 559 9.68 -12.71 12.89
N LEU A 560 8.40 -13.08 12.99
CA LEU A 560 7.56 -13.45 11.86
C LEU A 560 7.52 -12.35 10.79
N CYS A 561 7.45 -11.08 11.21
CA CYS A 561 7.40 -9.93 10.29
C CYS A 561 8.70 -9.77 9.50
N VAL A 562 9.84 -9.87 10.19
CA VAL A 562 11.17 -9.73 9.56
C VAL A 562 11.49 -10.94 8.70
N GLY A 563 11.16 -12.15 9.16
CA GLY A 563 11.29 -13.40 8.40
C GLY A 563 10.51 -13.37 7.09
N ASN A 564 9.23 -12.94 7.13
CA ASN A 564 8.40 -12.78 5.93
C ASN A 564 9.02 -11.76 4.95
N ALA A 565 9.56 -10.64 5.45
CA ALA A 565 10.23 -9.65 4.61
C ALA A 565 11.58 -10.13 4.03
N LEU A 566 12.32 -10.96 4.76
CA LEU A 566 13.55 -11.60 4.24
C LEU A 566 13.24 -12.58 3.12
N ILE A 567 12.20 -13.40 3.28
CA ILE A 567 11.73 -14.33 2.24
C ILE A 567 11.29 -13.58 0.98
N ASP A 568 10.44 -12.56 1.12
CA ASP A 568 9.99 -11.75 -0.03
C ASP A 568 11.16 -11.04 -0.72
N MET A 569 12.10 -10.50 0.06
CA MET A 569 13.30 -9.85 -0.47
C MET A 569 14.17 -10.82 -1.27
N TYR A 570 14.53 -11.99 -0.71
CA TYR A 570 15.33 -12.97 -1.43
C TYR A 570 14.59 -13.55 -2.64
N GLY A 571 13.27 -13.74 -2.52
CA GLY A 571 12.39 -14.15 -3.61
C GLY A 571 12.48 -13.22 -4.81
N LYS A 572 12.24 -11.92 -4.59
CA LYS A 572 12.33 -10.88 -5.64
C LYS A 572 13.72 -10.70 -6.22
N LEU A 573 14.77 -11.01 -5.46
CA LEU A 573 16.16 -10.99 -5.94
C LEU A 573 16.54 -12.25 -6.76
N GLY A 574 15.64 -13.22 -6.90
CA GLY A 574 15.89 -14.49 -7.58
C GLY A 574 16.76 -15.47 -6.79
N ASN A 575 17.07 -15.18 -5.51
CA ASN A 575 17.88 -16.04 -4.63
C ASN A 575 16.96 -16.96 -3.80
N ILE A 576 16.24 -17.86 -4.47
CA ILE A 576 15.24 -18.74 -3.83
C ILE A 576 15.84 -19.67 -2.77
N GLU A 577 17.10 -20.09 -2.93
CA GLU A 577 17.81 -20.92 -1.95
C GLU A 577 17.99 -20.19 -0.59
N ASP A 578 18.41 -18.92 -0.61
CA ASP A 578 18.56 -18.10 0.60
C ASP A 578 17.18 -17.87 1.27
N ALA A 579 16.12 -17.70 0.45
CA ALA A 579 14.74 -17.60 0.94
C ALA A 579 14.28 -18.90 1.60
N ARG A 580 14.56 -20.06 1.00
CA ARG A 580 14.21 -21.38 1.53
C ARG A 580 14.94 -21.68 2.83
N GLN A 581 16.21 -21.34 2.92
CA GLN A 581 16.97 -21.49 4.15
C GLN A 581 16.35 -20.68 5.29
N GLN A 582 15.95 -19.43 5.03
CA GLN A 582 15.29 -18.61 6.04
C GLN A 582 13.92 -19.18 6.42
N PHE A 583 13.14 -19.64 5.45
CA PHE A 583 11.86 -20.30 5.69
C PHE A 583 11.99 -21.52 6.62
N ASP A 584 12.97 -22.39 6.36
CA ASP A 584 13.19 -23.59 7.16
C ASP A 584 13.62 -23.24 8.60
N LEU A 585 14.36 -22.13 8.79
CA LEU A 585 14.79 -21.63 10.10
C LEU A 585 13.68 -20.97 10.94
N MET A 586 12.56 -20.56 10.33
CA MET A 586 11.46 -19.91 11.06
C MET A 586 10.67 -20.91 11.92
N MET A 587 10.61 -20.68 13.23
CA MET A 587 9.87 -21.52 14.19
C MET A 587 8.34 -21.38 14.08
N LEU A 588 7.86 -20.18 13.79
CA LEU A 588 6.44 -19.88 13.55
C LEU A 588 6.30 -19.42 12.10
N LYS A 589 5.34 -20.01 11.40
CA LYS A 589 5.02 -19.70 10.00
C LYS A 589 3.53 -19.39 9.92
N ASP A 590 3.18 -18.29 9.28
CA ASP A 590 1.81 -17.92 8.98
C ASP A 590 1.51 -18.13 7.50
N THR A 591 0.25 -17.93 7.10
CA THR A 591 -0.16 -18.07 5.69
C THR A 591 0.65 -17.17 4.75
N ILE A 592 1.07 -15.98 5.22
CA ILE A 592 1.93 -15.06 4.45
C ILE A 592 3.31 -15.68 4.20
N THR A 593 3.92 -16.32 5.21
CA THR A 593 5.21 -17.01 5.05
C THR A 593 5.16 -18.06 3.93
N TRP A 594 4.11 -18.89 3.91
CA TRP A 594 3.92 -19.92 2.88
C TRP A 594 3.62 -19.32 1.51
N ASN A 595 2.75 -18.31 1.44
CA ASN A 595 2.40 -17.63 0.19
C ASN A 595 3.61 -16.98 -0.47
N SER A 596 4.48 -16.32 0.30
CA SER A 596 5.71 -15.70 -0.21
C SER A 596 6.70 -16.73 -0.75
N MET A 597 6.84 -17.90 -0.10
CA MET A 597 7.69 -18.98 -0.62
C MET A 597 7.13 -19.60 -1.88
N VAL A 598 5.83 -19.92 -1.90
CA VAL A 598 5.16 -20.47 -3.09
C VAL A 598 5.31 -19.49 -4.26
N ALA A 599 5.05 -18.19 -4.04
CA ALA A 599 5.23 -17.17 -5.07
C ALA A 599 6.69 -17.07 -5.58
N GLY A 600 7.68 -17.20 -4.68
CA GLY A 600 9.09 -17.22 -5.04
C GLY A 600 9.47 -18.37 -5.96
N TYR A 601 9.05 -19.60 -5.63
CA TYR A 601 9.32 -20.78 -6.48
C TYR A 601 8.58 -20.71 -7.83
N VAL A 602 7.37 -20.15 -7.85
CA VAL A 602 6.62 -19.90 -9.09
C VAL A 602 7.36 -18.91 -10.01
N GLN A 603 7.94 -17.84 -9.45
CA GLN A 603 8.78 -16.90 -10.21
C GLN A 603 10.10 -17.53 -10.66
N GLY A 604 10.66 -18.45 -9.87
CA GLY A 604 11.85 -19.24 -10.20
C GLY A 604 11.61 -20.36 -11.22
N ASN A 605 10.36 -20.52 -11.71
CA ASN A 605 9.93 -21.58 -12.63
C ASN A 605 10.16 -23.01 -12.10
N ASP A 606 10.22 -23.19 -10.79
CA ASP A 606 10.35 -24.49 -10.12
C ASP A 606 9.02 -24.85 -9.45
N VAL A 607 8.15 -25.45 -10.26
CA VAL A 607 6.74 -25.61 -9.92
C VAL A 607 6.47 -26.80 -9.01
N ASP A 608 7.29 -27.85 -9.10
CA ASP A 608 7.12 -29.05 -8.28
C ASP A 608 7.30 -28.72 -6.80
N GLU A 609 8.30 -27.90 -6.46
CA GLU A 609 8.54 -27.49 -5.08
C GLU A 609 7.46 -26.51 -4.57
N ALA A 610 6.91 -25.66 -5.45
CA ALA A 610 5.79 -24.78 -5.12
C ALA A 610 4.50 -25.57 -4.78
N ILE A 611 4.19 -26.62 -5.54
CA ILE A 611 3.06 -27.53 -5.25
C ILE A 611 3.31 -28.27 -3.93
N TYR A 612 4.54 -28.77 -3.72
CA TYR A 612 4.92 -29.44 -2.49
C TYR A 612 4.69 -28.56 -1.27
N LEU A 613 5.14 -27.30 -1.31
CA LEU A 613 4.97 -26.33 -0.22
C LEU A 613 3.50 -25.99 0.04
N PHE A 614 2.70 -25.79 -1.01
CA PHE A 614 1.26 -25.55 -0.86
C PHE A 614 0.56 -26.73 -0.17
N CYS A 615 0.90 -27.96 -0.58
CA CYS A 615 0.38 -29.16 0.07
C CYS A 615 0.86 -29.21 1.52
N GLN A 616 2.15 -29.02 1.78
CA GLN A 616 2.72 -29.06 3.12
C GLN A 616 2.05 -28.07 4.08
N MET A 617 1.71 -26.85 3.61
CA MET A 617 0.93 -25.87 4.37
C MET A 617 -0.40 -26.47 4.86
N MET A 618 -1.15 -27.14 3.98
CA MET A 618 -2.42 -27.80 4.33
C MET A 618 -2.22 -28.96 5.32
N TRP A 619 -1.16 -29.75 5.14
CA TRP A 619 -0.85 -30.89 6.03
C TRP A 619 -0.44 -30.42 7.45
N GLN A 620 0.15 -29.22 7.58
CA GLN A 620 0.46 -28.61 8.87
C GLN A 620 -0.76 -27.95 9.55
N GLY A 621 -1.95 -28.04 8.94
CA GLY A 621 -3.18 -27.48 9.49
C GLY A 621 -3.32 -25.97 9.33
N ILE A 622 -2.51 -25.34 8.48
CA ILE A 622 -2.66 -23.93 8.12
C ILE A 622 -3.68 -23.85 6.98
N SER A 623 -4.76 -23.11 7.21
CA SER A 623 -5.81 -22.94 6.20
C SER A 623 -5.31 -22.01 5.08
N PRO A 624 -5.37 -22.44 3.81
CA PRO A 624 -5.12 -21.54 2.68
C PRO A 624 -6.08 -20.36 2.69
N ASP A 625 -5.58 -19.18 2.35
CA ASP A 625 -6.36 -17.98 2.14
C ASP A 625 -6.59 -17.71 0.64
N GLU A 626 -7.26 -16.59 0.33
CA GLU A 626 -7.53 -16.19 -1.07
C GLU A 626 -6.25 -16.03 -1.90
N VAL A 627 -5.16 -15.56 -1.28
CA VAL A 627 -3.87 -15.34 -1.93
C VAL A 627 -3.17 -16.68 -2.18
N SER A 628 -3.25 -17.62 -1.24
CA SER A 628 -2.73 -18.99 -1.39
C SER A 628 -3.32 -19.66 -2.63
N PHE A 629 -4.64 -19.61 -2.78
CA PHE A 629 -5.33 -20.20 -3.94
C PHE A 629 -4.98 -19.47 -5.24
N ALA A 630 -4.90 -18.14 -5.24
CA ALA A 630 -4.53 -17.37 -6.43
C ALA A 630 -3.10 -17.72 -6.92
N CYS A 631 -2.13 -17.79 -6.01
CA CYS A 631 -0.76 -18.19 -6.34
C CYS A 631 -0.69 -19.62 -6.90
N ALA A 632 -1.36 -20.58 -6.25
CA ALA A 632 -1.38 -21.97 -6.69
C ALA A 632 -2.08 -22.13 -8.05
N LEU A 633 -3.17 -21.41 -8.30
CA LEU A 633 -3.88 -21.46 -9.58
C LEU A 633 -3.09 -20.81 -10.71
N SER A 634 -2.45 -19.66 -10.48
CA SER A 634 -1.59 -19.00 -11.47
C SER A 634 -0.42 -19.88 -11.90
N MET A 635 0.14 -20.64 -10.96
CA MET A 635 1.19 -21.61 -11.23
C MET A 635 0.71 -22.75 -12.13
N LEU A 636 -0.45 -23.33 -11.80
CA LEU A 636 -1.05 -24.42 -12.59
C LEU A 636 -1.46 -23.95 -13.98
N ALA A 637 -1.86 -22.68 -14.12
CA ALA A 637 -2.16 -22.03 -15.38
C ALA A 637 -0.94 -21.96 -16.31
N ASN A 638 0.25 -21.67 -15.76
CA ASN A 638 1.49 -21.58 -16.54
C ASN A 638 2.06 -22.94 -16.94
N LEU A 639 1.70 -24.02 -16.22
CA LEU A 639 2.09 -25.40 -16.55
C LEU A 639 1.14 -26.10 -17.52
N ASP A 640 0.03 -25.47 -17.89
CA ASP A 640 -1.06 -26.13 -18.60
C ASP A 640 -1.56 -27.41 -17.88
N ALA A 641 -1.61 -27.37 -16.54
CA ALA A 641 -1.87 -28.52 -15.68
C ALA A 641 -3.36 -28.65 -15.29
N LEU A 642 -4.23 -28.88 -16.29
CA LEU A 642 -5.69 -28.85 -16.13
C LEU A 642 -6.23 -29.72 -14.99
N GLU A 643 -5.74 -30.96 -14.85
CA GLU A 643 -6.26 -31.90 -13.84
C GLU A 643 -5.89 -31.49 -12.40
N ALA A 644 -4.68 -30.98 -12.18
CA ALA A 644 -4.29 -30.40 -10.90
C ALA A 644 -5.07 -29.10 -10.63
N GLY A 645 -5.32 -28.29 -11.66
CA GLY A 645 -6.18 -27.11 -11.61
C GLY A 645 -7.60 -27.41 -11.12
N LYS A 646 -8.23 -28.46 -11.66
CA LYS A 646 -9.56 -28.93 -11.21
C LYS A 646 -9.56 -29.38 -9.76
N GLN A 647 -8.51 -30.05 -9.29
CA GLN A 647 -8.38 -30.44 -7.89
C GLN A 647 -8.25 -29.23 -6.98
N MET A 648 -7.47 -28.22 -7.39
CA MET A 648 -7.30 -26.96 -6.67
C MET A 648 -8.61 -26.18 -6.60
N HIS A 649 -9.37 -26.13 -7.70
CA HIS A 649 -10.70 -25.53 -7.75
C HIS A 649 -11.67 -26.23 -6.78
N ALA A 650 -11.70 -27.56 -6.75
CA ALA A 650 -12.52 -28.31 -5.80
C ALA A 650 -12.10 -28.05 -4.34
N SER A 651 -10.81 -27.85 -4.07
CA SER A 651 -10.30 -27.47 -2.76
C SER A 651 -10.75 -26.06 -2.35
N ALA A 652 -10.71 -25.09 -3.28
CA ALA A 652 -11.19 -23.73 -3.04
C ALA A 652 -12.69 -23.70 -2.68
N ILE A 653 -13.51 -24.50 -3.37
CA ILE A 653 -14.94 -24.66 -3.05
C ILE A 653 -15.12 -25.23 -1.64
N LYS A 654 -14.41 -26.30 -1.29
CA LYS A 654 -14.47 -26.91 0.06
C LYS A 654 -14.06 -25.95 1.18
N SER A 655 -13.14 -25.03 0.88
CA SER A 655 -12.67 -24.00 1.81
C SER A 655 -13.56 -22.73 1.82
N GLY A 656 -14.65 -22.69 1.06
CA GLY A 656 -15.63 -21.59 1.07
C GLY A 656 -15.26 -20.39 0.19
N PHE A 657 -14.32 -20.54 -0.76
CA PHE A 657 -13.89 -19.47 -1.67
C PHE A 657 -14.62 -19.48 -3.02
N GLU A 658 -15.75 -20.18 -3.14
CA GLU A 658 -16.51 -20.34 -4.40
C GLU A 658 -16.95 -19.01 -5.05
N LEU A 659 -17.25 -17.98 -4.24
CA LEU A 659 -17.68 -16.66 -4.73
C LEU A 659 -16.60 -15.58 -4.55
N ASN A 660 -15.38 -15.95 -4.15
CA ASN A 660 -14.31 -14.98 -3.90
C ASN A 660 -13.77 -14.41 -5.23
N LEU A 661 -13.69 -13.07 -5.30
CA LEU A 661 -13.31 -12.34 -6.51
C LEU A 661 -11.89 -12.68 -7.00
N TYR A 662 -10.92 -12.80 -6.08
CA TYR A 662 -9.52 -13.05 -6.41
C TYR A 662 -9.29 -14.49 -6.86
N VAL A 663 -9.86 -15.45 -6.13
CA VAL A 663 -9.80 -16.88 -6.49
C VAL A 663 -10.54 -17.12 -7.81
N GLY A 664 -11.72 -16.53 -8.00
CA GLY A 664 -12.47 -16.60 -9.26
C GLY A 664 -11.69 -16.04 -10.44
N SER A 665 -10.98 -14.92 -10.28
CA SER A 665 -10.13 -14.35 -11.34
C SER A 665 -8.96 -15.28 -11.71
N ALA A 666 -8.31 -15.89 -10.72
CA ALA A 666 -7.22 -16.84 -10.93
C ALA A 666 -7.70 -18.16 -11.55
N LEU A 667 -8.90 -18.62 -11.20
CA LEU A 667 -9.54 -19.78 -11.82
C LEU A 667 -9.84 -19.54 -13.30
N VAL A 668 -10.37 -18.36 -13.65
CA VAL A 668 -10.62 -17.98 -15.05
C VAL A 668 -9.31 -18.01 -15.86
N ASP A 669 -8.22 -17.42 -15.34
CA ASP A 669 -6.90 -17.47 -16.00
C ASP A 669 -6.38 -18.90 -16.17
N MET A 670 -6.52 -19.75 -15.13
CA MET A 670 -6.10 -21.14 -15.16
C MET A 670 -6.83 -21.96 -16.21
N TYR A 671 -8.16 -21.93 -16.21
CA TYR A 671 -8.93 -22.67 -17.22
C TYR A 671 -8.74 -22.10 -18.63
N ALA A 672 -8.58 -20.79 -18.77
CA ALA A 672 -8.33 -20.13 -20.05
C ALA A 672 -7.00 -20.56 -20.69
N LYS A 673 -5.90 -20.56 -19.91
CA LYS A 673 -4.60 -21.03 -20.39
C LYS A 673 -4.58 -22.53 -20.65
N CYS A 674 -5.40 -23.31 -19.93
CA CYS A 674 -5.58 -24.74 -20.17
C CYS A 674 -6.56 -25.10 -21.29
N ALA A 675 -6.86 -24.16 -22.20
CA ALA A 675 -7.79 -24.33 -23.32
C ALA A 675 -9.21 -24.80 -22.93
N SER A 676 -9.60 -24.67 -21.66
CA SER A 676 -10.89 -25.10 -21.10
C SER A 676 -11.84 -23.90 -21.00
N MET A 677 -12.15 -23.30 -22.15
CA MET A 677 -12.84 -22.00 -22.21
C MET A 677 -14.29 -22.05 -21.69
N GLU A 678 -14.96 -23.21 -21.72
CA GLU A 678 -16.33 -23.35 -21.21
C GLU A 678 -16.37 -23.21 -19.67
N GLU A 679 -15.44 -23.86 -18.97
CA GLU A 679 -15.28 -23.77 -17.53
C GLU A 679 -14.87 -22.35 -17.11
N ALA A 680 -13.93 -21.72 -17.84
CA ALA A 680 -13.53 -20.34 -17.59
C ALA A 680 -14.73 -19.37 -17.70
N HIS A 681 -15.56 -19.54 -18.73
CA HIS A 681 -16.76 -18.73 -18.93
C HIS A 681 -17.80 -18.96 -17.82
N ASN A 682 -18.02 -20.22 -17.43
CA ASN A 682 -18.98 -20.59 -16.38
C ASN A 682 -18.60 -20.00 -15.02
N ILE A 683 -17.31 -19.99 -14.68
CA ILE A 683 -16.83 -19.39 -13.43
C ILE A 683 -17.10 -17.89 -13.45
N LEU A 684 -16.75 -17.20 -14.54
CA LEU A 684 -17.03 -15.76 -14.67
C LEU A 684 -18.53 -15.43 -14.52
N ALA A 685 -19.40 -16.28 -15.07
CA ALA A 685 -20.85 -16.12 -14.98
C ALA A 685 -21.42 -16.35 -13.57
N GLN A 686 -20.74 -17.15 -12.74
CA GLN A 686 -21.12 -17.42 -11.34
C GLN A 686 -20.60 -16.38 -10.36
N MET A 687 -19.62 -15.54 -10.75
CA MET A 687 -19.07 -14.49 -9.90
C MET A 687 -20.11 -13.39 -9.62
N PRO A 688 -20.37 -13.02 -8.35
CA PRO A 688 -21.35 -11.97 -8.00
C PRO A 688 -20.98 -10.59 -8.55
N GLU A 689 -19.67 -10.30 -8.57
CA GLU A 689 -19.08 -9.14 -9.21
C GLU A 689 -17.90 -9.61 -10.05
N SER A 690 -17.93 -9.36 -11.36
CA SER A 690 -16.77 -9.59 -12.23
C SER A 690 -15.93 -8.31 -12.31
N ASN A 691 -14.66 -8.37 -11.94
CA ASN A 691 -13.75 -7.22 -12.07
C ASN A 691 -13.12 -7.17 -13.47
N VAL A 692 -12.30 -6.13 -13.70
CA VAL A 692 -11.55 -5.98 -14.96
C VAL A 692 -10.58 -7.16 -15.18
N VAL A 693 -9.99 -7.69 -14.11
CA VAL A 693 -8.96 -8.74 -14.18
C VAL A 693 -9.53 -10.05 -14.71
N SER A 694 -10.66 -10.53 -14.19
CA SER A 694 -11.28 -11.77 -14.64
C SER A 694 -11.81 -11.68 -16.07
N ARG A 695 -12.36 -10.52 -16.47
CA ARG A 695 -12.76 -10.27 -17.87
C ARG A 695 -11.57 -10.21 -18.81
N ASN A 696 -10.47 -9.56 -18.40
CA ASN A 696 -9.24 -9.52 -19.18
C ASN A 696 -8.60 -10.91 -19.35
N ALA A 697 -8.57 -11.71 -18.28
CA ALA A 697 -8.09 -13.09 -18.35
C ALA A 697 -8.92 -13.92 -19.35
N LEU A 698 -10.26 -13.77 -19.34
CA LEU A 698 -11.13 -14.46 -20.30
C LEU A 698 -10.94 -13.96 -21.74
N ILE A 699 -10.82 -12.64 -21.95
CA ILE A 699 -10.54 -12.06 -23.29
C ILE A 699 -9.19 -12.58 -23.81
N ALA A 700 -8.14 -12.54 -22.99
CA ALA A 700 -6.83 -13.05 -23.36
C ALA A 700 -6.87 -14.56 -23.65
N GLY A 701 -7.62 -15.33 -22.86
CA GLY A 701 -7.87 -16.75 -23.09
C GLY A 701 -8.52 -17.04 -24.42
N TYR A 702 -9.61 -16.34 -24.76
CA TYR A 702 -10.28 -16.50 -26.05
C TYR A 702 -9.36 -16.14 -27.22
N VAL A 703 -8.54 -15.09 -27.08
CA VAL A 703 -7.54 -14.70 -28.07
C VAL A 703 -6.46 -15.78 -28.26
N GLN A 704 -5.95 -16.35 -27.17
CA GLN A 704 -4.90 -17.38 -27.19
C GLN A 704 -5.38 -18.70 -27.81
N ASN A 705 -6.68 -19.00 -27.69
CA ASN A 705 -7.29 -20.20 -28.24
C ASN A 705 -7.97 -19.96 -29.61
N ASP A 706 -7.56 -18.93 -30.35
CA ASP A 706 -8.06 -18.56 -31.69
C ASP A 706 -9.60 -18.32 -31.80
N GLN A 707 -10.23 -17.94 -30.68
CA GLN A 707 -11.67 -17.64 -30.55
C GLN A 707 -11.91 -16.12 -30.48
N ALA A 708 -11.52 -15.41 -31.54
CA ALA A 708 -11.52 -13.94 -31.56
C ALA A 708 -12.92 -13.30 -31.41
N MET A 709 -13.98 -13.96 -31.89
CA MET A 709 -15.35 -13.41 -31.83
C MET A 709 -15.90 -13.42 -30.41
N GLU A 710 -15.64 -14.49 -29.66
CA GLU A 710 -16.00 -14.64 -28.26
C GLU A 710 -15.27 -13.60 -27.40
N ALA A 711 -13.99 -13.34 -27.67
CA ALA A 711 -13.22 -12.26 -27.03
C ALA A 711 -13.89 -10.89 -27.23
N ILE A 712 -14.36 -10.60 -28.46
CA ILE A 712 -15.09 -9.36 -28.79
C ILE A 712 -16.43 -9.28 -28.05
N ASP A 713 -17.15 -10.39 -27.91
CA ASP A 713 -18.42 -10.40 -27.20
C ASP A 713 -18.24 -10.18 -25.69
N VAL A 714 -17.20 -10.75 -25.07
CA VAL A 714 -16.86 -10.45 -23.66
C VAL A 714 -16.50 -8.97 -23.49
N PHE A 715 -15.77 -8.37 -24.43
CA PHE A 715 -15.45 -6.94 -24.41
C PHE A 715 -16.71 -6.06 -24.54
N ARG A 716 -17.68 -6.44 -25.38
CA ARG A 716 -18.98 -5.74 -25.46
C ARG A 716 -19.77 -5.84 -24.17
N GLN A 717 -19.79 -7.01 -23.52
CA GLN A 717 -20.41 -7.18 -22.22
C GLN A 717 -19.75 -6.32 -21.15
N MET A 718 -18.41 -6.21 -21.17
CA MET A 718 -17.65 -5.34 -20.29
C MET A 718 -18.06 -3.87 -20.45
N GLN A 719 -18.23 -3.41 -21.69
CA GLN A 719 -18.73 -2.05 -22.00
C GLN A 719 -20.17 -1.84 -21.54
N ALA A 720 -21.05 -2.82 -21.77
CA ALA A 720 -22.46 -2.75 -21.36
C ALA A 720 -22.64 -2.72 -19.83
N ALA A 721 -21.73 -3.34 -19.09
CA ALA A 721 -21.70 -3.34 -17.63
C ALA A 721 -21.00 -2.09 -17.02
N GLU A 722 -20.63 -1.10 -17.84
CA GLU A 722 -19.88 0.11 -17.43
C GLU A 722 -18.55 -0.17 -16.71
N VAL A 723 -17.97 -1.36 -16.93
CA VAL A 723 -16.66 -1.71 -16.39
C VAL A 723 -15.58 -1.02 -17.22
N LYS A 724 -14.77 -0.16 -16.59
CA LYS A 724 -13.72 0.60 -17.28
C LYS A 724 -12.64 -0.32 -17.84
N ALA A 725 -12.50 -0.33 -19.16
CA ALA A 725 -11.39 -0.98 -19.86
C ALA A 725 -10.05 -0.38 -19.45
N THR A 726 -9.03 -1.24 -19.31
CA THR A 726 -7.65 -0.85 -19.03
C THR A 726 -6.82 -0.93 -20.31
N GLU A 727 -5.58 -0.45 -20.25
CA GLU A 727 -4.60 -0.62 -21.33
C GLU A 727 -4.49 -2.09 -21.76
N PHE A 728 -4.38 -3.01 -20.80
CA PHE A 728 -4.32 -4.45 -21.06
C PHE A 728 -5.54 -4.96 -21.83
N THR A 729 -6.76 -4.50 -21.47
CA THR A 729 -7.99 -4.86 -22.19
C THR A 729 -7.87 -4.49 -23.68
N PHE A 730 -7.38 -3.29 -23.98
CA PHE A 730 -7.20 -2.84 -25.35
C PHE A 730 -6.10 -3.60 -26.08
N SER A 731 -4.99 -3.89 -25.41
CA SER A 731 -3.93 -4.69 -26.02
C SER A 731 -4.42 -6.10 -26.38
N SER A 732 -5.13 -6.79 -25.49
CA SER A 732 -5.68 -8.13 -25.78
C SER A 732 -6.72 -8.10 -26.90
N ILE A 733 -7.64 -7.13 -26.91
CA ILE A 733 -8.67 -7.09 -27.95
C ILE A 733 -8.14 -6.69 -29.33
N LEU A 734 -7.09 -5.87 -29.39
CA LEU A 734 -6.42 -5.50 -30.64
C LEU A 734 -5.72 -6.70 -31.28
N VAL A 735 -5.27 -7.68 -30.47
CA VAL A 735 -4.76 -8.96 -30.98
C VAL A 735 -5.91 -9.81 -31.55
N ALA A 736 -7.10 -9.81 -30.93
CA ALA A 736 -8.29 -10.45 -31.53
C ALA A 736 -8.75 -9.81 -32.86
N CYS A 737 -8.35 -8.56 -33.13
CA CYS A 737 -8.69 -7.87 -34.38
C CYS A 737 -7.73 -8.21 -35.54
N ASP A 738 -7.05 -9.36 -35.49
CA ASP A 738 -6.06 -9.72 -36.49
C ASP A 738 -6.66 -10.06 -37.87
N GLY A 739 -5.89 -9.77 -38.93
CA GLY A 739 -6.25 -10.06 -40.31
C GLY A 739 -7.30 -9.13 -40.95
N LEU A 740 -7.50 -9.31 -42.27
CA LEU A 740 -8.35 -8.44 -43.11
C LEU A 740 -9.81 -8.33 -42.61
N CYS A 741 -10.31 -9.37 -41.92
CA CYS A 741 -11.68 -9.41 -41.40
C CYS A 741 -11.86 -8.59 -40.10
N GLY A 742 -10.79 -8.41 -39.31
CA GLY A 742 -10.80 -7.72 -38.01
C GLY A 742 -10.60 -6.20 -38.07
N LEU A 743 -10.15 -5.67 -39.22
CA LEU A 743 -9.76 -4.26 -39.37
C LEU A 743 -10.84 -3.25 -38.96
N ASN A 744 -12.11 -3.50 -39.29
CA ASN A 744 -13.21 -2.59 -38.93
C ASN A 744 -13.44 -2.52 -37.42
N MET A 745 -13.26 -3.65 -36.72
CA MET A 745 -13.33 -3.69 -35.26
C MET A 745 -12.10 -3.00 -34.64
N GLY A 746 -10.91 -3.28 -35.17
CA GLY A 746 -9.67 -2.63 -34.76
C GLY A 746 -9.73 -1.10 -34.88
N LYS A 747 -10.29 -0.57 -35.97
CA LYS A 747 -10.53 0.89 -36.15
C LYS A 747 -11.51 1.46 -35.12
N GLN A 748 -12.55 0.72 -34.74
CA GLN A 748 -13.49 1.15 -33.69
C GLN A 748 -12.83 1.18 -32.32
N VAL A 749 -12.05 0.14 -31.98
CA VAL A 749 -11.26 0.09 -30.74
C VAL A 749 -10.25 1.23 -30.71
N HIS A 750 -9.53 1.49 -31.81
CA HIS A 750 -8.62 2.63 -31.92
C HIS A 750 -9.33 3.97 -31.67
N GLY A 751 -10.49 4.19 -32.28
CA GLY A 751 -11.29 5.40 -32.03
C GLY A 751 -11.74 5.53 -30.56
N TYR A 752 -12.04 4.41 -29.90
CA TYR A 752 -12.38 4.39 -28.48
C TYR A 752 -11.17 4.73 -27.59
N VAL A 753 -9.99 4.20 -27.90
CA VAL A 753 -8.70 4.50 -27.23
C VAL A 753 -8.38 6.00 -27.30
N ILE A 754 -8.60 6.63 -28.46
CA ILE A 754 -8.43 8.09 -28.62
C ILE A 754 -9.41 8.84 -27.71
N LYS A 755 -10.67 8.43 -27.67
CA LYS A 755 -11.72 9.10 -26.86
C LYS A 755 -11.47 9.01 -25.36
N THR A 756 -10.88 7.91 -24.89
CA THR A 756 -10.57 7.67 -23.47
C THR A 756 -9.22 8.24 -23.04
N GLY A 757 -8.39 8.72 -23.97
CA GLY A 757 -7.12 9.38 -23.67
C GLY A 757 -5.92 8.45 -23.47
N PHE A 758 -6.04 7.15 -23.79
CA PHE A 758 -4.95 6.18 -23.65
C PHE A 758 -3.92 6.22 -24.79
N ILE A 759 -4.12 7.05 -25.83
CA ILE A 759 -3.19 7.15 -26.99
C ILE A 759 -1.78 7.64 -26.60
N SER A 760 -1.65 8.34 -25.46
CA SER A 760 -0.34 8.79 -24.95
C SER A 760 0.48 7.67 -24.29
N GLU A 761 -0.11 6.50 -24.04
CA GLU A 761 0.59 5.36 -23.45
C GLU A 761 1.41 4.62 -24.53
N ALA A 762 2.72 4.48 -24.28
CA ALA A 762 3.68 4.00 -25.27
C ALA A 762 3.42 2.54 -25.72
N PHE A 763 2.93 1.68 -24.83
CA PHE A 763 2.73 0.25 -25.11
C PHE A 763 1.47 -0.01 -25.96
N LEU A 764 0.38 0.74 -25.73
CA LEU A 764 -0.81 0.66 -26.56
C LEU A 764 -0.56 1.13 -28.01
N GLY A 765 0.26 2.17 -28.21
CA GLY A 765 0.69 2.63 -29.52
C GLY A 765 1.40 1.55 -30.34
N ILE A 766 2.30 0.79 -29.71
CA ILE A 766 3.00 -0.36 -30.34
C ILE A 766 2.01 -1.44 -30.75
N THR A 767 1.04 -1.75 -29.89
CA THR A 767 0.04 -2.79 -30.16
C THR A 767 -0.86 -2.42 -31.34
N LEU A 768 -1.24 -1.14 -31.45
CA LEU A 768 -2.00 -0.61 -32.58
C LEU A 768 -1.21 -0.65 -33.90
N ILE A 769 0.09 -0.30 -33.88
CA ILE A 769 0.98 -0.45 -35.05
C ILE A 769 0.99 -1.92 -35.52
N GLY A 770 1.13 -2.86 -34.57
CA GLY A 770 1.09 -4.29 -34.86
C GLY A 770 -0.23 -4.73 -35.50
N MET A 771 -1.38 -4.27 -34.98
CA MET A 771 -2.70 -4.56 -35.54
C MET A 771 -2.84 -4.04 -36.97
N TYR A 772 -2.50 -2.77 -37.23
CA TYR A 772 -2.58 -2.21 -38.58
C TYR A 772 -1.60 -2.86 -39.56
N ALA A 773 -0.41 -3.23 -39.09
CA ALA A 773 0.56 -3.95 -39.89
C ALA A 773 0.03 -5.32 -40.32
N ARG A 774 -0.53 -6.12 -39.39
CA ARG A 774 -1.06 -7.45 -39.71
C ARG A 774 -2.37 -7.41 -40.50
N CYS A 775 -3.14 -6.33 -40.43
CA CYS A 775 -4.31 -6.08 -41.29
C CYS A 775 -3.95 -5.66 -42.74
N GLN A 776 -2.68 -5.74 -43.14
CA GLN A 776 -2.16 -5.32 -44.45
C GLN A 776 -2.36 -3.83 -44.79
N THR A 777 -2.67 -3.00 -43.80
CA THR A 777 -2.77 -1.53 -43.94
C THR A 777 -1.50 -0.86 -43.45
N SER A 778 -0.39 -1.12 -44.14
CA SER A 778 0.93 -0.59 -43.78
C SER A 778 1.01 0.95 -43.74
N GLU A 779 0.19 1.65 -44.53
CA GLU A 779 0.13 3.11 -44.55
C GLU A 779 -0.48 3.69 -43.26
N ASP A 780 -1.59 3.12 -42.78
CA ASP A 780 -2.22 3.49 -41.50
C ASP A 780 -1.24 3.25 -40.34
N ALA A 781 -0.48 2.14 -40.38
CA ALA A 781 0.57 1.84 -39.38
C ALA A 781 1.70 2.88 -39.39
N CYS A 782 2.19 3.28 -40.57
CA CYS A 782 3.22 4.32 -40.71
C CYS A 782 2.75 5.70 -40.24
N LEU A 783 1.48 6.05 -40.49
CA LEU A 783 0.90 7.30 -40.01
C LEU A 783 0.83 7.32 -38.49
N LEU A 784 0.29 6.26 -37.88
CA LEU A 784 0.22 6.14 -36.43
C LEU A 784 1.59 6.25 -35.77
N PHE A 785 2.60 5.56 -36.32
CA PHE A 785 3.97 5.61 -35.80
C PHE A 785 4.54 7.04 -35.74
N ARG A 786 4.21 7.89 -36.72
CA ARG A 786 4.63 9.29 -36.76
C ARG A 786 3.87 10.19 -35.79
N GLU A 787 2.64 9.80 -35.41
CA GLU A 787 1.81 10.52 -34.45
C GLU A 787 2.14 10.18 -32.99
N LEU A 788 2.83 9.08 -32.72
CA LEU A 788 3.26 8.70 -31.37
C LEU A 788 4.32 9.68 -30.82
N ASN A 789 4.07 10.23 -29.64
CA ASN A 789 5.03 11.06 -28.92
C ASN A 789 6.06 10.18 -28.19
N GLY A 790 7.34 10.31 -28.53
CA GLY A 790 8.44 9.58 -27.88
C GLY A 790 8.61 8.16 -28.43
N GLN A 791 9.08 8.02 -29.68
CA GLN A 791 9.35 6.71 -30.27
C GLN A 791 10.45 5.96 -29.51
N SER A 792 10.10 4.81 -28.94
CA SER A 792 11.04 3.87 -28.31
C SER A 792 11.67 2.94 -29.35
N THR A 793 12.80 2.30 -29.02
CA THR A 793 13.40 1.24 -29.86
C THR A 793 12.36 0.18 -30.26
N VAL A 794 11.50 -0.25 -29.32
CA VAL A 794 10.45 -1.26 -29.58
C VAL A 794 9.42 -0.79 -30.61
N SER A 795 9.06 0.49 -30.62
CA SER A 795 8.14 1.04 -31.63
C SER A 795 8.75 1.05 -33.04
N TRP A 796 10.05 1.34 -33.16
CA TRP A 796 10.80 1.22 -34.42
C TRP A 796 10.86 -0.24 -34.88
N THR A 797 11.15 -1.17 -33.97
CA THR A 797 11.15 -2.60 -34.27
C THR A 797 9.77 -3.05 -34.78
N ALA A 798 8.69 -2.65 -34.11
CA ALA A 798 7.33 -3.04 -34.48
C ALA A 798 6.93 -2.58 -35.89
N ILE A 799 7.23 -1.32 -36.26
CA ILE A 799 6.92 -0.83 -37.62
C ILE A 799 7.81 -1.51 -38.67
N ILE A 800 9.09 -1.73 -38.38
CA ILE A 800 10.04 -2.41 -39.28
C ILE A 800 9.57 -3.85 -39.53
N SER A 801 9.31 -4.63 -38.47
CA SER A 801 8.82 -6.00 -38.59
C SER A 801 7.49 -6.07 -39.31
N GLY A 802 6.57 -5.14 -39.02
CA GLY A 802 5.27 -5.04 -39.70
C GLY A 802 5.37 -4.74 -41.19
N LEU A 803 6.32 -3.91 -41.61
CA LEU A 803 6.58 -3.65 -43.03
C LEU A 803 7.15 -4.89 -43.76
N ILE A 804 8.02 -5.65 -43.09
CA ILE A 804 8.60 -6.89 -43.62
C ILE A 804 7.54 -7.96 -43.79
N GLN A 805 6.64 -8.12 -42.82
CA GLN A 805 5.50 -9.06 -42.91
C GLN A 805 4.60 -8.76 -44.11
N ASN A 806 4.45 -7.48 -44.46
CA ASN A 806 3.70 -7.03 -45.64
C ASN A 806 4.51 -7.07 -46.96
N GLY A 807 5.71 -7.65 -46.96
CA GLY A 807 6.57 -7.76 -48.15
C GLY A 807 7.24 -6.44 -48.57
N LEU A 808 7.08 -5.36 -47.81
CA LEU A 808 7.63 -4.03 -48.10
C LEU A 808 9.07 -3.88 -47.60
N ASN A 809 9.92 -4.85 -47.94
CA ASN A 809 11.29 -5.00 -47.42
C ASN A 809 12.16 -3.75 -47.63
N LYS A 810 12.01 -3.05 -48.76
CA LYS A 810 12.77 -1.83 -49.05
C LYS A 810 12.39 -0.67 -48.12
N LYS A 811 11.09 -0.46 -47.86
CA LYS A 811 10.64 0.57 -46.91
C LYS A 811 11.11 0.24 -45.50
N ALA A 812 11.17 -1.04 -45.12
CA ALA A 812 11.70 -1.44 -43.81
C ALA A 812 13.18 -1.04 -43.64
N LEU A 813 14.00 -1.20 -44.70
CA LEU A 813 15.39 -0.70 -44.71
C LEU A 813 15.45 0.83 -44.58
N ASP A 814 14.57 1.56 -45.26
CA ASP A 814 14.51 3.03 -45.15
C ASP A 814 14.21 3.47 -43.71
N PHE A 815 13.23 2.84 -43.03
CA PHE A 815 12.91 3.10 -41.62
C PHE A 815 14.06 2.75 -40.68
N PHE A 816 14.81 1.67 -40.95
CA PHE A 816 16.01 1.34 -40.17
C PHE A 816 17.12 2.39 -40.33
N LEU A 817 17.33 2.92 -41.54
CA LEU A 817 18.27 4.00 -41.75
C LEU A 817 17.82 5.29 -41.05
N GLU A 818 16.51 5.57 -41.04
CA GLU A 818 15.94 6.70 -40.30
C GLU A 818 16.16 6.56 -38.79
N MET A 819 15.83 5.41 -38.20
CA MET A 819 16.09 5.06 -36.79
C MET A 819 17.54 5.35 -36.39
N ARG A 820 18.50 5.01 -37.26
CA ARG A 820 19.92 5.27 -37.02
C ARG A 820 20.31 6.73 -37.17
N SER A 821 19.68 7.47 -38.09
CA SER A 821 19.97 8.88 -38.30
C SER A 821 19.61 9.76 -37.09
N ILE A 822 18.65 9.32 -36.28
CA ILE A 822 18.24 9.96 -35.03
C ILE A 822 18.95 9.38 -33.79
N ASN A 823 19.98 8.55 -33.98
CA ASN A 823 20.78 7.90 -32.92
C ASN A 823 19.96 7.00 -31.97
N VAL A 824 18.89 6.35 -32.46
CA VAL A 824 18.24 5.29 -31.71
C VAL A 824 18.97 3.98 -31.98
N GLU A 825 19.47 3.34 -30.93
CA GLU A 825 20.23 2.08 -31.03
C GLU A 825 19.28 0.91 -31.33
N PRO A 826 19.54 0.10 -32.38
CA PRO A 826 18.81 -1.12 -32.68
C PRO A 826 19.01 -2.21 -31.61
N ASP A 827 17.96 -2.99 -31.38
CA ASP A 827 18.02 -4.20 -30.55
C ASP A 827 18.15 -5.48 -31.40
N HIS A 828 18.33 -6.63 -30.73
CA HIS A 828 18.44 -7.94 -31.38
C HIS A 828 17.24 -8.25 -32.32
N ALA A 829 16.02 -7.86 -31.94
CA ALA A 829 14.81 -8.08 -32.75
C ALA A 829 14.79 -7.19 -34.01
N THR A 830 15.29 -5.96 -33.92
CA THR A 830 15.49 -5.05 -35.07
C THR A 830 16.47 -5.67 -36.06
N PHE A 831 17.61 -6.18 -35.58
CA PHE A 831 18.61 -6.82 -36.43
C PHE A 831 18.06 -8.06 -37.12
N ALA A 832 17.38 -8.96 -36.40
CA ALA A 832 16.76 -10.15 -37.00
C ALA A 832 15.75 -9.78 -38.10
N SER A 833 14.93 -8.74 -37.86
CA SER A 833 13.95 -8.25 -38.84
C SER A 833 14.63 -7.71 -40.09
N ILE A 834 15.61 -6.82 -39.94
CA ILE A 834 16.29 -6.20 -41.09
C ILE A 834 17.18 -7.19 -41.86
N LEU A 835 17.77 -8.18 -41.18
CA LEU A 835 18.47 -9.29 -41.85
C LEU A 835 17.51 -10.11 -42.70
N LYS A 836 16.28 -10.38 -42.22
CA LYS A 836 15.23 -11.04 -43.01
C LYS A 836 14.83 -10.20 -44.24
N ALA A 837 14.78 -8.87 -44.11
CA ALA A 837 14.56 -7.97 -45.25
C ALA A 837 15.69 -8.09 -46.28
N CYS A 838 16.95 -8.11 -45.83
CA CYS A 838 18.11 -8.28 -46.71
C CYS A 838 18.11 -9.64 -47.40
N ALA A 839 17.78 -10.71 -46.66
CA ALA A 839 17.66 -12.07 -47.17
C ALA A 839 16.60 -12.17 -48.27
N SER A 840 15.46 -11.50 -48.08
CA SER A 840 14.34 -11.49 -49.03
C SER A 840 14.63 -10.65 -50.29
N LEU A 841 15.49 -9.64 -50.17
CA LEU A 841 15.93 -8.79 -51.28
C LEU A 841 17.20 -9.31 -51.97
N ALA A 842 17.79 -10.40 -51.48
CA ALA A 842 19.12 -10.88 -51.86
C ALA A 842 20.22 -9.78 -51.78
N ALA A 843 20.11 -8.87 -50.80
CA ALA A 843 20.95 -7.69 -50.65
C ALA A 843 22.23 -7.98 -49.83
N LEU A 844 23.14 -8.77 -50.40
CA LEU A 844 24.34 -9.26 -49.73
C LEU A 844 25.22 -8.14 -49.13
N GLU A 845 25.44 -7.06 -49.87
CA GLU A 845 26.32 -5.97 -49.44
C GLU A 845 25.74 -5.18 -48.25
N ASP A 846 24.43 -4.99 -48.20
CA ASP A 846 23.77 -4.36 -47.05
C ASP A 846 23.74 -5.30 -45.85
N GLY A 847 23.56 -6.61 -46.09
CA GLY A 847 23.72 -7.66 -45.07
C GLY A 847 25.11 -7.68 -44.43
N LYS A 848 26.18 -7.56 -45.22
CA LYS A 848 27.57 -7.46 -44.70
C LYS A 848 27.79 -6.20 -43.86
N LYS A 849 27.25 -5.05 -44.27
CA LYS A 849 27.30 -3.81 -43.47
C LYS A 849 26.59 -4.00 -42.13
N LEU A 850 25.42 -4.64 -42.12
CA LEU A 850 24.67 -4.95 -40.91
C LEU A 850 25.43 -5.92 -39.99
N HIS A 851 26.05 -6.96 -40.54
CA HIS A 851 26.87 -7.90 -39.77
C HIS A 851 28.01 -7.18 -39.05
N SER A 852 28.71 -6.25 -39.73
CA SER A 852 29.74 -5.43 -39.08
C SER A 852 29.20 -4.57 -37.92
N LEU A 853 27.96 -4.07 -38.07
CA LEU A 853 27.28 -3.30 -37.03
C LEU A 853 26.91 -4.18 -35.84
N ILE A 854 26.36 -5.38 -36.08
CA ILE A 854 25.98 -6.37 -35.07
C ILE A 854 27.18 -6.74 -34.18
N ILE A 855 28.35 -6.96 -34.79
CA ILE A 855 29.61 -7.20 -34.07
C ILE A 855 29.96 -6.02 -33.18
N ARG A 856 29.90 -4.79 -33.71
CA ARG A 856 30.26 -3.57 -32.97
C ARG A 856 29.32 -3.29 -31.80
N THR A 857 28.04 -3.65 -31.91
CA THR A 857 27.03 -3.48 -30.85
C THR A 857 27.01 -4.64 -29.85
N GLY A 858 27.80 -5.69 -30.03
CA GLY A 858 27.87 -6.83 -29.12
C GLY A 858 26.76 -7.87 -29.28
N PHE A 859 25.92 -7.79 -30.32
CA PHE A 859 24.83 -8.74 -30.58
C PHE A 859 25.28 -9.96 -31.40
N ALA A 860 26.56 -10.07 -31.77
CA ALA A 860 27.08 -11.20 -32.55
C ALA A 860 26.99 -12.56 -31.84
N PHE A 861 26.88 -12.58 -30.51
CA PHE A 861 26.72 -13.81 -29.72
C PHE A 861 25.26 -14.12 -29.38
N ASN A 862 24.30 -13.30 -29.83
CA ASN A 862 22.89 -13.56 -29.62
C ASN A 862 22.39 -14.60 -30.63
N THR A 863 21.92 -15.75 -30.13
CA THR A 863 21.52 -16.91 -30.94
C THR A 863 20.52 -16.55 -32.04
N HIS A 864 19.48 -15.76 -31.74
CA HIS A 864 18.47 -15.35 -32.72
C HIS A 864 19.04 -14.44 -33.83
N THR A 865 19.95 -13.53 -33.47
CA THR A 865 20.61 -12.66 -34.45
C THR A 865 21.55 -13.47 -35.36
N SER A 866 22.28 -14.43 -34.78
CA SER A 866 23.16 -15.34 -35.52
C SER A 866 22.39 -16.27 -36.47
N SER A 867 21.25 -16.81 -36.06
CA SER A 867 20.35 -17.60 -36.93
C SER A 867 19.80 -16.76 -38.08
N ALA A 868 19.44 -15.50 -37.84
CA ALA A 868 19.02 -14.58 -38.91
C ALA A 868 20.17 -14.21 -39.86
N LEU A 869 21.42 -14.11 -39.36
CA LEU A 869 22.61 -13.90 -40.19
C LEU A 869 22.87 -15.11 -41.10
N ILE A 870 22.74 -16.34 -40.58
CA ILE A 870 22.86 -17.58 -41.36
C ILE A 870 21.84 -17.58 -42.50
N ASP A 871 20.55 -17.34 -42.19
CA ASP A 871 19.49 -17.29 -43.21
C ASP A 871 19.75 -16.19 -44.26
N MET A 872 20.22 -15.01 -43.84
CA MET A 872 20.56 -13.91 -44.74
C MET A 872 21.69 -14.28 -45.70
N TYR A 873 22.82 -14.78 -45.18
CA TYR A 873 23.95 -15.19 -46.02
C TYR A 873 23.58 -16.34 -46.94
N ALA A 874 22.88 -17.35 -46.43
CA ALA A 874 22.47 -18.51 -47.20
C ALA A 874 21.50 -18.15 -48.35
N LYS A 875 20.50 -17.28 -48.10
CA LYS A 875 19.57 -16.81 -49.15
C LYS A 875 20.22 -15.85 -50.14
N CYS A 876 21.27 -15.13 -49.73
CA CYS A 876 22.07 -14.31 -50.63
C CYS A 876 23.08 -15.12 -51.46
N GLY A 877 23.16 -16.45 -51.27
CA GLY A 877 24.05 -17.34 -52.02
C GLY A 877 25.47 -17.46 -51.45
N ASP A 878 25.78 -16.83 -50.32
CA ASP A 878 27.10 -16.92 -49.66
C ASP A 878 27.07 -17.95 -48.52
N ILE A 879 27.00 -19.23 -48.91
CA ILE A 879 26.92 -20.34 -47.95
C ILE A 879 28.18 -20.45 -47.07
N VAL A 880 29.33 -19.98 -47.55
CA VAL A 880 30.61 -20.03 -46.81
C VAL A 880 30.56 -19.11 -45.59
N SER A 881 30.09 -17.87 -45.79
CA SER A 881 29.89 -16.94 -44.67
C SER A 881 28.80 -17.45 -43.71
N ALA A 882 27.75 -18.09 -44.21
CA ALA A 882 26.72 -18.72 -43.38
C ALA A 882 27.31 -19.82 -42.48
N THR A 883 28.15 -20.71 -43.03
CA THR A 883 28.85 -21.75 -42.26
C THR A 883 29.79 -21.14 -41.22
N ALA A 884 30.49 -20.06 -41.57
CA ALA A 884 31.39 -19.39 -40.63
C ALA A 884 30.61 -18.86 -39.41
N VAL A 885 29.45 -18.23 -39.61
CA VAL A 885 28.59 -17.75 -38.52
C VAL A 885 28.04 -18.92 -37.70
N PHE A 886 27.57 -19.99 -38.34
CA PHE A 886 27.09 -21.20 -37.64
C PHE A 886 28.14 -21.78 -36.70
N ASN A 887 29.40 -21.87 -37.13
CA ASN A 887 30.50 -22.39 -36.32
C ASN A 887 30.93 -21.47 -35.15
N THR A 888 30.45 -20.21 -35.10
CA THR A 888 30.72 -19.31 -33.97
C THR A 888 29.72 -19.45 -32.82
N ILE A 889 28.65 -20.24 -33.00
CA ILE A 889 27.62 -20.46 -31.98
C ILE A 889 28.07 -21.62 -31.06
N ASP A 890 28.16 -21.38 -29.75
CA ASP A 890 28.60 -22.38 -28.77
C ASP A 890 27.57 -23.50 -28.53
N ASN A 891 26.27 -23.17 -28.58
CA ASN A 891 25.15 -24.10 -28.45
C ASN A 891 24.11 -23.78 -29.53
N HIS A 892 23.99 -24.65 -30.52
CA HIS A 892 23.05 -24.50 -31.63
C HIS A 892 21.62 -24.81 -31.18
N ASP A 893 20.71 -23.85 -31.38
CA ASP A 893 19.27 -24.09 -31.23
C ASP A 893 18.68 -24.71 -32.51
N ILE A 894 17.45 -25.22 -32.42
CA ILE A 894 16.73 -25.80 -33.56
C ILE A 894 16.63 -24.84 -34.75
N ILE A 895 16.55 -23.53 -34.48
CA ILE A 895 16.41 -22.48 -35.50
C ILE A 895 17.71 -22.34 -36.31
N SER A 896 18.87 -22.36 -35.66
CA SER A 896 20.18 -22.28 -36.32
C SER A 896 20.47 -23.51 -37.18
N TRP A 897 20.14 -24.70 -36.70
CA TRP A 897 20.19 -25.95 -37.48
C TRP A 897 19.29 -25.89 -38.71
N ASN A 898 18.03 -25.48 -38.53
CA ASN A 898 17.05 -25.36 -39.61
C ASN A 898 17.48 -24.34 -40.67
N ALA A 899 18.03 -23.19 -40.26
CA ALA A 899 18.56 -22.18 -41.17
C ALA A 899 19.73 -22.73 -42.00
N MET A 900 20.64 -23.49 -41.39
CA MET A 900 21.80 -24.05 -42.07
C MET A 900 21.44 -25.21 -43.02
N ILE A 901 20.59 -26.15 -42.58
CA ILE A 901 20.10 -27.28 -43.39
C ILE A 901 19.36 -26.74 -44.62
N THR A 902 18.41 -25.82 -44.42
CA THR A 902 17.67 -25.17 -45.51
C THR A 902 18.60 -24.37 -46.41
N GLY A 903 19.60 -23.70 -45.83
CA GLY A 903 20.62 -22.97 -46.56
C GLY A 903 21.41 -23.84 -47.52
N PHE A 904 21.95 -24.96 -47.06
CA PHE A 904 22.66 -25.93 -47.91
C PHE A 904 21.73 -26.55 -48.97
N ALA A 905 20.50 -26.89 -48.60
CA ALA A 905 19.49 -27.43 -49.52
C ALA A 905 19.21 -26.47 -50.71
N LYS A 906 18.95 -25.20 -50.42
CA LYS A 906 18.64 -24.18 -51.44
C LYS A 906 19.84 -23.81 -52.30
N ASN A 907 21.06 -23.92 -51.77
CA ASN A 907 22.30 -23.69 -52.51
C ASN A 907 22.80 -24.94 -53.27
N GLY A 908 22.00 -26.00 -53.36
CA GLY A 908 22.31 -27.20 -54.16
C GLY A 908 23.26 -28.22 -53.52
N ASN A 909 23.59 -28.04 -52.23
CA ASN A 909 24.55 -28.86 -51.49
C ASN A 909 23.84 -29.89 -50.59
N ALA A 910 23.07 -30.82 -51.18
CA ALA A 910 22.22 -31.72 -50.39
C ALA A 910 22.99 -32.66 -49.47
N GLU A 911 24.19 -33.12 -49.86
CA GLU A 911 25.00 -34.03 -49.03
C GLU A 911 25.35 -33.38 -47.68
N TYR A 912 25.75 -32.11 -47.68
CA TYR A 912 26.03 -31.35 -46.46
C TYR A 912 24.77 -31.12 -45.63
N ALA A 913 23.62 -30.83 -46.25
CA ALA A 913 22.34 -30.70 -45.56
C ALA A 913 21.94 -31.98 -44.83
N LEU A 914 22.08 -33.14 -45.48
CA LEU A 914 21.77 -34.45 -44.89
C LEU A 914 22.76 -34.87 -43.79
N ASN A 915 24.03 -34.47 -43.89
CA ASN A 915 25.01 -34.72 -42.84
C ASN A 915 24.74 -33.86 -41.59
N LEU A 916 24.40 -32.58 -41.75
CA LEU A 916 23.99 -31.73 -40.63
C LEU A 916 22.75 -32.27 -39.91
N PHE A 917 21.77 -32.81 -40.64
CA PHE A 917 20.61 -33.47 -40.02
C PHE A 917 21.02 -34.65 -39.11
N LYS A 918 22.03 -35.42 -39.51
CA LYS A 918 22.56 -36.51 -38.68
C LYS A 918 23.32 -35.99 -37.46
N GLU A 919 24.10 -34.92 -37.62
CA GLU A 919 24.81 -34.28 -36.51
C GLU A 919 23.85 -33.70 -35.46
N MET A 920 22.78 -33.04 -35.90
CA MET A 920 21.70 -32.54 -35.03
C MET A 920 21.13 -33.65 -34.13
N HIS A 921 20.93 -34.86 -34.68
CA HIS A 921 20.45 -36.01 -33.91
C HIS A 921 21.48 -36.49 -32.88
N LEU A 922 22.77 -36.46 -33.20
CA LEU A 922 23.85 -36.84 -32.27
C LEU A 922 23.97 -35.88 -31.09
N GLU A 923 23.67 -34.60 -31.29
CA GLU A 923 23.61 -33.59 -30.22
C GLU A 923 22.30 -33.64 -29.41
N SER A 924 21.45 -34.65 -29.63
CA SER A 924 20.16 -34.84 -28.93
C SER A 924 19.18 -33.68 -29.12
N VAL A 925 19.32 -32.89 -30.20
CA VAL A 925 18.34 -31.87 -30.58
C VAL A 925 17.24 -32.55 -31.39
N LYS A 926 15.97 -32.44 -30.92
CA LYS A 926 14.83 -33.06 -31.60
C LYS A 926 14.49 -32.29 -32.90
N PRO A 927 14.45 -32.94 -34.07
CA PRO A 927 13.94 -32.36 -35.30
C PRO A 927 12.48 -31.92 -35.19
N ASP A 928 12.14 -30.81 -35.85
CA ASP A 928 10.76 -30.34 -36.01
C ASP A 928 10.30 -30.48 -37.47
N ASP A 929 9.07 -30.05 -37.72
CA ASP A 929 8.48 -30.04 -39.05
C ASP A 929 9.28 -29.16 -40.04
N ILE A 930 9.90 -28.06 -39.61
CA ILE A 930 10.77 -27.21 -40.43
C ILE A 930 12.08 -27.93 -40.80
N THR A 931 12.66 -28.71 -39.89
CA THR A 931 13.86 -29.52 -40.16
C THR A 931 13.60 -30.49 -41.31
N PHE A 932 12.49 -31.25 -41.23
CA PHE A 932 12.13 -32.21 -42.26
C PHE A 932 11.79 -31.52 -43.60
N LEU A 933 11.17 -30.33 -43.60
CA LEU A 933 11.01 -29.55 -44.82
C LEU A 933 12.38 -29.22 -45.48
N GLY A 934 13.37 -28.81 -44.69
CA GLY A 934 14.73 -28.55 -45.18
C GLY A 934 15.41 -29.78 -45.78
N VAL A 935 15.28 -30.93 -45.11
CA VAL A 935 15.79 -32.24 -45.58
C VAL A 935 15.10 -32.68 -46.88
N LEU A 936 13.78 -32.60 -46.94
CA LEU A 936 13.00 -32.96 -48.13
C LEU A 936 13.33 -32.02 -49.30
N THR A 937 13.56 -30.73 -49.04
CA THR A 937 14.02 -29.76 -50.04
C THR A 937 15.39 -30.15 -50.60
N ALA A 938 16.32 -30.59 -49.74
CA ALA A 938 17.63 -31.08 -50.16
C ALA A 938 17.52 -32.31 -51.06
N CYS A 939 16.70 -33.30 -50.65
CA CYS A 939 16.41 -34.48 -51.46
C CYS A 939 15.79 -34.10 -52.81
N CYS A 940 14.83 -33.18 -52.81
CA CYS A 940 14.15 -32.70 -54.02
C CYS A 940 15.12 -32.08 -55.02
N HIS A 941 15.97 -31.15 -54.56
CA HIS A 941 16.94 -30.46 -55.42
C HIS A 941 18.02 -31.39 -55.98
N SER A 942 18.38 -32.46 -55.26
CA SER A 942 19.38 -33.44 -55.70
C SER A 942 18.80 -34.72 -56.32
N GLY A 943 17.48 -34.82 -56.45
CA GLY A 943 16.80 -35.98 -57.05
C GLY A 943 16.91 -37.28 -56.24
N LEU A 944 17.12 -37.20 -54.92
CA LEU A 944 17.26 -38.35 -54.02
C LEU A 944 15.89 -38.91 -53.60
N VAL A 945 15.20 -39.56 -54.55
CA VAL A 945 13.80 -40.01 -54.36
C VAL A 945 13.65 -41.04 -53.24
N SER A 946 14.56 -42.01 -53.15
CA SER A 946 14.54 -43.06 -52.12
C SER A 946 14.67 -42.49 -50.71
N GLU A 947 15.66 -41.62 -50.51
CA GLU A 947 15.98 -40.99 -49.25
C GLU A 947 14.86 -40.04 -48.82
N GLY A 948 14.33 -39.23 -49.75
CA GLY A 948 13.20 -38.34 -49.46
C GLY A 948 11.95 -39.10 -49.00
N CYS A 949 11.62 -40.24 -49.66
CA CYS A 949 10.53 -41.10 -49.21
C CYS A 949 10.78 -41.73 -47.83
N GLN A 950 12.04 -42.07 -47.51
CA GLN A 950 12.42 -42.60 -46.20
C GLN A 950 12.28 -41.54 -45.11
N TYR A 951 12.78 -40.33 -45.33
CA TYR A 951 12.69 -39.23 -44.37
C TYR A 951 11.25 -38.77 -44.15
N PHE A 952 10.40 -38.77 -45.19
CA PHE A 952 8.98 -38.48 -45.02
C PHE A 952 8.27 -39.51 -44.12
N LYS A 953 8.60 -40.80 -44.26
CA LYS A 953 8.08 -41.84 -43.35
C LYS A 953 8.62 -41.70 -41.94
N LEU A 954 9.92 -41.42 -41.79
CA LEU A 954 10.55 -41.19 -40.50
C LEU A 954 9.85 -40.07 -39.72
N MET A 955 9.50 -38.97 -40.40
CA MET A 955 8.77 -37.83 -39.83
C MET A 955 7.42 -38.25 -39.23
N VAL A 956 6.65 -39.09 -39.94
CA VAL A 956 5.30 -39.50 -39.53
C VAL A 956 5.33 -40.64 -38.50
N ASP A 957 6.14 -41.67 -38.76
CA ASP A 957 6.07 -42.93 -38.02
C ASP A 957 6.90 -42.91 -36.71
N GLU A 958 8.07 -42.25 -36.71
CA GLU A 958 8.96 -42.22 -35.53
C GLU A 958 8.87 -40.92 -34.74
N TYR A 959 8.68 -39.78 -35.43
CA TYR A 959 8.61 -38.47 -34.79
C TYR A 959 7.18 -37.98 -34.52
N GLU A 960 6.17 -38.71 -34.99
CA GLU A 960 4.75 -38.38 -34.81
C GLU A 960 4.39 -36.94 -35.24
N LEU A 961 5.10 -36.41 -36.24
CA LEU A 961 4.90 -35.05 -36.77
C LEU A 961 3.85 -35.06 -37.89
N GLU A 962 2.86 -34.17 -37.77
CA GLU A 962 1.82 -34.03 -38.78
C GLU A 962 2.35 -33.37 -40.07
N PRO A 963 2.23 -33.99 -41.25
CA PRO A 963 2.73 -33.39 -42.49
C PRO A 963 1.97 -32.11 -42.89
N ARG A 964 2.69 -31.01 -43.08
CA ARG A 964 2.16 -29.75 -43.61
C ARG A 964 2.09 -29.74 -45.14
N ALA A 965 1.35 -28.77 -45.69
CA ALA A 965 1.23 -28.58 -47.14
C ALA A 965 2.57 -28.52 -47.87
N ASP A 966 3.56 -27.84 -47.29
CA ASP A 966 4.90 -27.71 -47.87
C ASP A 966 5.65 -29.05 -47.94
N HIS A 967 5.41 -29.99 -47.01
CA HIS A 967 6.03 -31.32 -47.06
C HIS A 967 5.46 -32.13 -48.22
N TYR A 968 4.13 -32.10 -48.39
CA TYR A 968 3.50 -32.73 -49.53
C TYR A 968 3.95 -32.10 -50.86
N ALA A 969 4.07 -30.78 -50.89
CA ALA A 969 4.58 -30.04 -52.05
C ALA A 969 5.99 -30.50 -52.45
N CYS A 970 6.91 -30.58 -51.48
CA CYS A 970 8.27 -31.07 -51.70
C CYS A 970 8.29 -32.54 -52.19
N MET A 971 7.41 -33.39 -51.67
CA MET A 971 7.31 -34.78 -52.11
C MET A 971 6.76 -34.91 -53.54
N VAL A 972 5.74 -34.13 -53.89
CA VAL A 972 5.20 -34.09 -55.27
C VAL A 972 6.26 -33.58 -56.25
N ASP A 973 7.01 -32.52 -55.88
CA ASP A 973 8.11 -32.00 -56.70
C ASP A 973 9.26 -33.02 -56.82
N LEU A 974 9.65 -33.70 -55.73
CA LEU A 974 10.67 -34.74 -55.74
C LEU A 974 10.30 -35.93 -56.66
N LEU A 975 9.08 -36.47 -56.51
CA LEU A 975 8.58 -37.58 -57.33
C LEU A 975 8.41 -37.15 -58.79
N GLY A 976 7.89 -35.94 -59.01
CA GLY A 976 7.73 -35.34 -60.33
C GLY A 976 9.07 -35.22 -61.06
N ARG A 977 10.07 -34.58 -60.45
CA ARG A 977 11.42 -34.47 -61.01
C ARG A 977 12.07 -35.83 -61.23
N GLY A 978 11.85 -36.78 -60.33
CA GLY A 978 12.34 -38.16 -60.44
C GLY A 978 11.67 -39.01 -61.53
N GLY A 979 10.61 -38.52 -62.19
CA GLY A 979 9.91 -39.23 -63.26
C GLY A 979 8.80 -40.19 -62.78
N TYR A 980 8.57 -40.26 -61.47
CA TYR A 980 7.53 -41.08 -60.82
C TYR A 980 6.18 -40.34 -60.83
N LEU A 981 5.69 -40.01 -62.04
CA LEU A 981 4.54 -39.12 -62.23
C LEU A 981 3.21 -39.70 -61.73
N ASN A 982 3.05 -41.02 -61.74
CA ASN A 982 1.82 -41.66 -61.23
C ASN A 982 1.79 -41.59 -59.70
N GLU A 983 2.92 -41.88 -59.06
CA GLU A 983 3.11 -41.79 -57.61
C GLU A 983 2.96 -40.34 -57.13
N ALA A 984 3.46 -39.37 -57.91
CA ALA A 984 3.24 -37.95 -57.64
C ALA A 984 1.75 -37.56 -57.72
N LEU A 985 1.00 -38.11 -58.68
CA LEU A 985 -0.44 -37.91 -58.82
C LEU A 985 -1.23 -38.54 -57.65
N GLU A 986 -0.83 -39.73 -57.22
CA GLU A 986 -1.39 -40.39 -56.03
C GLU A 986 -1.15 -39.54 -54.78
N PHE A 987 0.07 -39.03 -54.58
CA PHE A 987 0.41 -38.13 -53.47
C PHE A 987 -0.44 -36.85 -53.49
N LEU A 988 -0.65 -36.27 -54.67
CA LEU A 988 -1.52 -35.10 -54.86
C LEU A 988 -3.00 -35.39 -54.56
N SER A 989 -3.43 -36.65 -54.68
CA SER A 989 -4.79 -37.08 -54.32
C SER A 989 -4.96 -37.35 -52.82
N MET A 990 -3.87 -37.57 -52.08
CA MET A 990 -3.86 -37.78 -50.63
C MET A 990 -3.86 -36.47 -49.82
N LEU A 991 -3.79 -35.30 -50.48
CA LEU A 991 -3.80 -34.01 -49.82
C LEU A 991 -5.12 -33.81 -49.04
N PRO A 992 -5.09 -33.43 -47.75
CA PRO A 992 -6.29 -33.11 -46.98
C PRO A 992 -6.90 -31.73 -47.34
N PHE A 993 -6.26 -30.97 -48.23
CA PHE A 993 -6.65 -29.63 -48.68
C PHE A 993 -6.53 -29.53 -50.21
N GLU A 994 -7.07 -28.45 -50.80
CA GLU A 994 -6.92 -28.21 -52.23
C GLU A 994 -5.45 -27.89 -52.60
N PRO A 995 -4.88 -28.53 -53.64
CA PRO A 995 -3.51 -28.27 -54.04
C PRO A 995 -3.34 -26.84 -54.53
N ASP A 996 -2.32 -26.16 -54.02
CA ASP A 996 -1.97 -24.81 -54.44
C ASP A 996 -1.47 -24.75 -55.90
N SER A 997 -1.36 -23.54 -56.43
CA SER A 997 -0.93 -23.33 -57.81
C SER A 997 0.53 -23.74 -58.04
N VAL A 998 1.38 -23.69 -57.01
CA VAL A 998 2.82 -23.97 -57.08
C VAL A 998 3.07 -25.46 -57.24
N VAL A 999 2.39 -26.32 -56.46
CA VAL A 999 2.50 -27.78 -56.54
C VAL A 999 2.01 -28.28 -57.90
N LEU A 1000 0.87 -27.75 -58.38
CA LEU A 1000 0.36 -28.07 -59.71
C LEU A 1000 1.31 -27.58 -60.82
N ALA A 1001 1.92 -26.41 -60.65
CA ALA A 1001 2.90 -25.86 -61.58
C ALA A 1001 4.19 -26.68 -61.66
N SER A 1002 4.71 -27.15 -60.52
CA SER A 1002 5.89 -28.02 -60.45
C SER A 1002 5.61 -29.36 -61.12
N LEU A 1003 4.49 -30.01 -60.79
CA LEU A 1003 4.12 -31.29 -61.42
C LEU A 1003 3.86 -31.17 -62.93
N LEU A 1004 3.25 -30.06 -63.38
CA LEU A 1004 3.09 -29.79 -64.82
C LEU A 1004 4.44 -29.59 -65.51
N GLY A 1005 5.37 -28.89 -64.85
CA GLY A 1005 6.75 -28.75 -65.30
C GLY A 1005 7.45 -30.10 -65.44
N SER A 1006 7.31 -30.99 -64.45
CA SER A 1006 7.82 -32.35 -64.50
C SER A 1006 7.20 -33.18 -65.63
N CYS A 1007 5.89 -33.04 -65.87
CA CYS A 1007 5.20 -33.71 -66.99
C CYS A 1007 5.77 -33.27 -68.34
N ARG A 1008 6.17 -32.00 -68.48
CA ARG A 1008 6.88 -31.49 -69.68
C ARG A 1008 8.25 -32.14 -69.83
N VAL A 1009 9.05 -32.16 -68.77
CA VAL A 1009 10.40 -32.73 -68.80
C VAL A 1009 10.37 -34.22 -69.17
N HIS A 1010 9.40 -34.97 -68.64
CA HIS A 1010 9.27 -36.41 -68.87
C HIS A 1010 8.31 -36.79 -70.02
N GLY A 1011 7.76 -35.81 -70.74
CA GLY A 1011 6.93 -36.00 -71.94
C GLY A 1011 5.58 -36.69 -71.72
N ASN A 1012 4.96 -36.58 -70.55
CA ASN A 1012 3.68 -37.24 -70.24
C ASN A 1012 2.47 -36.32 -70.51
N GLU A 1013 1.92 -36.44 -71.72
CA GLU A 1013 0.81 -35.62 -72.22
C GLU A 1013 -0.49 -35.77 -71.41
N LEU A 1014 -0.83 -36.99 -70.97
CA LEU A 1014 -2.10 -37.28 -70.30
C LEU A 1014 -2.19 -36.62 -68.91
N ILE A 1015 -1.16 -36.82 -68.08
CA ILE A 1015 -1.10 -36.21 -66.75
C ILE A 1015 -0.92 -34.70 -66.87
N GLY A 1016 -0.06 -34.24 -67.78
CA GLY A 1016 0.17 -32.83 -68.03
C GLY A 1016 -1.10 -32.06 -68.43
N ALA A 1017 -1.92 -32.61 -69.32
CA ALA A 1017 -3.20 -31.97 -69.70
C ALA A 1017 -4.20 -31.90 -68.52
N HIS A 1018 -4.25 -32.94 -67.70
CA HIS A 1018 -5.12 -32.97 -66.52
C HIS A 1018 -4.71 -31.91 -65.48
N ILE A 1019 -3.42 -31.86 -65.13
CA ILE A 1019 -2.88 -30.90 -64.15
C ILE A 1019 -2.96 -29.47 -64.68
N ALA A 1020 -2.64 -29.23 -65.95
CA ALA A 1020 -2.75 -27.92 -66.56
C ALA A 1020 -4.18 -27.38 -66.52
N LYS A 1021 -5.19 -28.22 -66.77
CA LYS A 1021 -6.59 -27.80 -66.67
C LYS A 1021 -6.96 -27.39 -65.24
N LYS A 1022 -6.55 -28.18 -64.24
CA LYS A 1022 -6.76 -27.86 -62.82
C LYS A 1022 -6.07 -26.55 -62.43
N LEU A 1023 -4.84 -26.32 -62.91
CA LEU A 1023 -4.10 -25.08 -62.69
C LEU A 1023 -4.73 -23.86 -63.39
N MET A 1024 -5.36 -24.04 -64.56
CA MET A 1024 -6.11 -22.97 -65.24
C MET A 1024 -7.40 -22.57 -64.51
N ASP A 1025 -7.99 -23.50 -63.76
CA ASP A 1025 -9.17 -23.21 -62.92
C ASP A 1025 -8.76 -22.41 -61.66
N VAL A 1026 -7.60 -22.74 -61.07
CA VAL A 1026 -7.03 -22.05 -59.90
C VAL A 1026 -6.45 -20.66 -60.27
N GLU A 1027 -5.70 -20.55 -61.37
CA GLU A 1027 -5.10 -19.29 -61.83
C GLU A 1027 -5.46 -18.96 -63.30
N PRO A 1028 -6.68 -18.48 -63.58
CA PRO A 1028 -7.15 -18.26 -64.94
C PRO A 1028 -6.35 -17.22 -65.73
N GLN A 1029 -5.73 -16.28 -65.02
CA GLN A 1029 -4.99 -15.13 -65.56
C GLN A 1029 -3.48 -15.40 -65.73
N SER A 1030 -2.97 -16.50 -65.19
CA SER A 1030 -1.55 -16.86 -65.30
C SER A 1030 -1.24 -17.39 -66.69
N SER A 1031 -0.22 -16.87 -67.36
CA SER A 1031 0.20 -17.37 -68.68
C SER A 1031 0.89 -18.73 -68.63
N TYR A 1032 1.38 -19.11 -67.45
CA TYR A 1032 2.21 -20.28 -67.22
C TYR A 1032 1.57 -21.63 -67.62
N PRO A 1033 0.36 -22.00 -67.13
CA PRO A 1033 -0.26 -23.29 -67.47
C PRO A 1033 -0.54 -23.44 -68.97
N TYR A 1034 -0.95 -22.36 -69.63
CA TYR A 1034 -1.24 -22.37 -71.07
C TYR A 1034 0.02 -22.55 -71.92
N VAL A 1035 1.11 -21.87 -71.54
CA VAL A 1035 2.40 -21.97 -72.26
C VAL A 1035 3.03 -23.34 -72.07
N LEU A 1036 3.05 -23.88 -70.85
CA LEU A 1036 3.62 -25.22 -70.59
C LEU A 1036 2.83 -26.32 -71.29
N LEU A 1037 1.50 -26.27 -71.24
CA LEU A 1037 0.67 -27.26 -71.93
C LEU A 1037 0.81 -27.13 -73.46
N SER A 1038 0.86 -25.90 -73.99
CA SER A 1038 1.14 -25.67 -75.40
C SER A 1038 2.50 -26.21 -75.82
N ASN A 1039 3.53 -26.08 -74.97
CA ASN A 1039 4.85 -26.62 -75.25
C ASN A 1039 4.87 -28.15 -75.19
N LEU A 1040 4.14 -28.75 -74.24
CA LEU A 1040 3.96 -30.21 -74.13
C LEU A 1040 3.30 -30.79 -75.40
N TYR A 1041 2.23 -30.16 -75.89
CA TYR A 1041 1.60 -30.55 -77.17
C TYR A 1041 2.53 -30.35 -78.37
N ALA A 1042 3.35 -29.29 -78.37
CA ALA A 1042 4.34 -29.05 -79.42
C ALA A 1042 5.41 -30.15 -79.44
N SER A 1043 5.91 -30.59 -78.27
CA SER A 1043 6.88 -31.69 -78.18
C SER A 1043 6.30 -33.04 -78.64
N SER A 1044 5.00 -33.28 -78.45
CA SER A 1044 4.29 -34.47 -78.97
C SER A 1044 3.88 -34.36 -80.44
N GLY A 1045 4.10 -33.21 -81.10
CA GLY A 1045 3.70 -32.96 -82.49
C GLY A 1045 2.21 -32.64 -82.70
N ASN A 1046 1.44 -32.40 -81.63
CA ASN A 1046 0.00 -32.13 -81.67
C ASN A 1046 -0.31 -30.64 -81.91
N TRP A 1047 -0.04 -30.16 -83.14
CA TRP A 1047 -0.16 -28.74 -83.52
C TRP A 1047 -1.59 -28.17 -83.52
N GLU A 1048 -2.61 -29.02 -83.49
CA GLU A 1048 -4.01 -28.57 -83.41
C GLU A 1048 -4.30 -28.05 -81.99
N GLU A 1049 -3.94 -28.80 -80.96
CA GLU A 1049 -4.11 -28.40 -79.56
C GLU A 1049 -3.26 -27.16 -79.20
N VAL A 1050 -2.07 -27.01 -79.80
CA VAL A 1050 -1.26 -25.78 -79.69
C VAL A 1050 -2.03 -24.55 -80.20
N ARG A 1051 -2.74 -24.66 -81.33
CA ARG A 1051 -3.57 -23.58 -81.87
C ARG A 1051 -4.77 -23.29 -80.96
N THR A 1052 -5.40 -24.33 -80.41
CA THR A 1052 -6.49 -24.20 -79.43
C THR A 1052 -6.03 -23.44 -78.19
N MET A 1053 -4.88 -23.79 -77.60
CA MET A 1053 -4.35 -23.11 -76.42
C MET A 1053 -4.04 -21.63 -76.68
N ARG A 1054 -3.42 -21.30 -77.82
CA ARG A 1054 -3.15 -19.90 -78.21
C ARG A 1054 -4.43 -19.10 -78.43
N LYS A 1055 -5.51 -19.73 -78.90
CA LYS A 1055 -6.83 -19.10 -79.04
C LYS A 1055 -7.42 -18.79 -77.66
N ILE A 1056 -7.39 -19.75 -76.73
CA ILE A 1056 -7.87 -19.58 -75.35
C ILE A 1056 -7.12 -18.46 -74.63
N MET A 1057 -5.78 -18.40 -74.77
CA MET A 1057 -4.98 -17.31 -74.19
C MET A 1057 -5.41 -15.93 -74.69
N LYS A 1058 -5.72 -15.79 -75.99
CA LYS A 1058 -6.22 -14.53 -76.58
C LYS A 1058 -7.62 -14.18 -76.08
N GLU A 1059 -8.53 -15.15 -75.98
CA GLU A 1059 -9.90 -14.93 -75.48
C GLU A 1059 -9.91 -14.49 -74.02
N LYS A 1060 -9.03 -15.06 -73.20
CA LYS A 1060 -8.88 -14.71 -71.78
C LYS A 1060 -7.99 -13.48 -71.51
N GLN A 1061 -7.48 -12.80 -72.54
CA GLN A 1061 -6.55 -11.67 -72.44
C GLN A 1061 -5.28 -11.96 -71.61
N VAL A 1062 -4.81 -13.21 -71.65
CA VAL A 1062 -3.63 -13.65 -70.91
C VAL A 1062 -2.38 -13.28 -71.71
N ASN A 1063 -1.56 -12.38 -71.17
CA ASN A 1063 -0.33 -11.92 -71.80
C ASN A 1063 0.88 -12.73 -71.33
N LYS A 1064 1.70 -13.20 -72.28
CA LYS A 1064 3.04 -13.76 -71.97
C LYS A 1064 3.99 -12.59 -71.69
N PHE A 1065 4.49 -12.48 -70.46
CA PHE A 1065 5.58 -11.56 -70.16
C PHE A 1065 6.92 -12.22 -70.54
N PRO A 1066 7.82 -11.52 -71.26
CA PRO A 1066 9.18 -12.00 -71.46
C PRO A 1066 9.90 -12.08 -70.09
N GLY A 1067 10.72 -13.12 -69.90
CA GLY A 1067 11.54 -13.23 -68.69
C GLY A 1067 12.46 -12.02 -68.56
N CYS A 1068 12.76 -11.57 -67.34
CA CYS A 1068 13.67 -10.45 -67.13
C CYS A 1068 14.64 -10.76 -65.98
N SER A 1069 15.92 -10.48 -66.18
CA SER A 1069 16.95 -10.46 -65.15
C SER A 1069 17.49 -9.04 -64.99
N TRP A 1070 18.07 -8.73 -63.84
CA TRP A 1070 18.72 -7.43 -63.63
C TRP A 1070 19.91 -7.56 -62.69
N ILE A 1071 20.91 -6.73 -62.92
CA ILE A 1071 22.10 -6.60 -62.07
C ILE A 1071 22.29 -5.15 -61.67
N ILE A 1072 22.91 -4.91 -60.52
CA ILE A 1072 23.20 -3.55 -60.04
C ILE A 1072 24.72 -3.38 -60.03
N ILE A 1073 25.23 -2.47 -60.85
CA ILE A 1073 26.66 -2.12 -60.91
C ILE A 1073 26.81 -0.68 -60.43
N GLY A 1074 27.41 -0.49 -59.26
CA GLY A 1074 27.41 0.80 -58.56
C GLY A 1074 25.97 1.21 -58.18
N ASP A 1075 25.57 2.43 -58.57
CA ASP A 1075 24.20 2.94 -58.34
C ASP A 1075 23.26 2.75 -59.55
N LYS A 1076 23.65 1.97 -60.56
CA LYS A 1076 22.87 1.75 -61.79
C LYS A 1076 22.35 0.32 -61.88
N THR A 1077 21.04 0.19 -62.10
CA THR A 1077 20.38 -1.08 -62.42
C THR A 1077 20.42 -1.32 -63.92
N HIS A 1078 21.01 -2.43 -64.33
CA HIS A 1078 21.06 -2.93 -65.70
C HIS A 1078 20.06 -4.09 -65.82
N SER A 1079 19.03 -3.94 -66.66
CA SER A 1079 18.00 -4.96 -66.88
C SER A 1079 18.18 -5.64 -68.24
N PHE A 1080 18.03 -6.96 -68.27
CA PHE A 1080 18.07 -7.81 -69.46
C PHE A 1080 16.72 -8.50 -69.60
N VAL A 1081 16.07 -8.35 -70.75
CA VAL A 1081 14.74 -8.92 -71.01
C VAL A 1081 14.86 -9.96 -72.11
N ALA A 1082 14.08 -11.04 -72.00
CA ALA A 1082 14.14 -12.18 -72.90
C ALA A 1082 13.93 -11.81 -74.37
N GLY A 1083 14.96 -12.03 -75.18
CA GLY A 1083 15.02 -11.64 -76.59
C GLY A 1083 15.28 -10.16 -76.86
N ASP A 1084 15.54 -9.34 -75.85
CA ASP A 1084 15.88 -7.91 -75.98
C ASP A 1084 17.37 -7.72 -76.29
N LYS A 1085 17.67 -6.86 -77.26
CA LYS A 1085 19.04 -6.46 -77.64
C LYS A 1085 19.33 -4.98 -77.37
N CYS A 1086 18.41 -4.29 -76.69
CA CYS A 1086 18.48 -2.85 -76.47
C CYS A 1086 19.40 -2.42 -75.30
N HIS A 1087 20.09 -3.36 -74.63
CA HIS A 1087 21.05 -3.02 -73.58
C HIS A 1087 22.18 -2.13 -74.15
N PRO A 1088 22.59 -1.04 -73.47
CA PRO A 1088 23.61 -0.12 -73.98
C PRO A 1088 24.95 -0.78 -74.34
N GLU A 1089 25.28 -1.89 -73.67
CA GLU A 1089 26.51 -2.68 -73.87
C GLU A 1089 26.21 -4.05 -74.52
N SER A 1090 25.07 -4.21 -75.21
CA SER A 1090 24.61 -5.52 -75.71
C SER A 1090 25.62 -6.22 -76.63
N VAL A 1091 26.37 -5.46 -77.43
CA VAL A 1091 27.38 -6.01 -78.35
C VAL A 1091 28.48 -6.75 -77.58
N GLU A 1092 29.06 -6.12 -76.56
CA GLU A 1092 30.13 -6.69 -75.74
C GLU A 1092 29.64 -7.90 -74.93
N VAL A 1093 28.42 -7.79 -74.38
CA VAL A 1093 27.78 -8.88 -73.62
C VAL A 1093 27.55 -10.12 -74.50
N TYR A 1094 27.05 -9.96 -75.73
CA TYR A 1094 26.83 -11.09 -76.64
C TYR A 1094 28.13 -11.67 -77.21
N GLU A 1095 29.17 -10.85 -77.46
CA GLU A 1095 30.49 -11.35 -77.82
C GLU A 1095 31.10 -12.22 -76.70
N LEU A 1096 31.00 -11.76 -75.46
CA LEU A 1096 31.44 -12.53 -74.29
C LEU A 1096 30.62 -13.81 -74.11
N LEU A 1097 29.29 -13.74 -74.19
CA LEU A 1097 28.40 -14.92 -74.11
C LEU A 1097 28.74 -15.98 -75.17
N ASN A 1098 29.04 -15.56 -76.40
CA ASN A 1098 29.47 -16.47 -77.46
C ASN A 1098 30.83 -17.10 -77.15
N SER A 1099 31.77 -16.34 -76.57
CA SER A 1099 33.07 -16.87 -76.14
C SER A 1099 32.94 -17.89 -75.00
N ILE A 1100 32.09 -17.61 -74.00
CA ILE A 1100 31.78 -18.52 -72.89
C ILE A 1100 31.08 -19.77 -73.43
N SER A 1101 30.10 -19.62 -74.32
CA SER A 1101 29.38 -20.74 -74.93
C SER A 1101 30.31 -21.63 -75.77
N ALA A 1102 31.32 -21.06 -76.42
CA ALA A 1102 32.35 -21.81 -77.12
C ALA A 1102 33.26 -22.57 -76.14
N TRP A 1103 33.64 -21.94 -75.03
CA TRP A 1103 34.42 -22.55 -73.94
C TRP A 1103 33.69 -23.72 -73.28
N ILE A 1104 32.41 -23.54 -72.94
CA ILE A 1104 31.59 -24.60 -72.31
C ILE A 1104 31.39 -25.79 -73.26
N LYS A 1105 31.40 -25.57 -74.59
CA LYS A 1105 31.34 -26.66 -75.57
C LYS A 1105 32.65 -27.42 -75.75
N GLU A 1106 33.80 -26.85 -75.35
CA GLU A 1106 35.11 -27.51 -75.41
C GLU A 1106 35.39 -28.38 -74.16
N GLU A 1107 34.79 -28.06 -73.01
CA GLU A 1107 34.85 -28.89 -71.79
C GLU A 1107 33.64 -29.83 -71.70
N ASP A 1108 33.77 -31.03 -72.29
CA ASP A 1108 32.76 -32.09 -72.40
C ASP A 1108 32.38 -32.72 -71.03
N LEU A 1109 31.69 -31.96 -70.16
CA LEU A 1109 31.07 -32.45 -68.92
C LEU A 1109 29.55 -32.22 -68.97
N VAL A 1110 28.85 -33.33 -69.24
CA VAL A 1110 27.40 -33.60 -69.07
C VAL A 1110 26.51 -33.39 -70.31
N SER A 1111 25.96 -34.52 -70.76
CA SER A 1111 25.16 -34.77 -71.96
C SER A 1111 23.67 -34.36 -71.84
N ASN A 1112 23.36 -33.07 -71.72
CA ASN A 1112 21.95 -32.60 -71.83
C ASN A 1112 21.80 -31.13 -72.31
N TYR A 1113 22.62 -30.72 -73.28
CA TYR A 1113 22.77 -29.29 -73.62
C TYR A 1113 21.69 -28.69 -74.55
N GLU A 1114 20.78 -29.46 -75.14
CA GLU A 1114 19.78 -28.89 -76.06
C GLU A 1114 18.58 -28.20 -75.37
N SER A 1115 18.41 -28.36 -74.05
CA SER A 1115 17.21 -27.84 -73.35
C SER A 1115 17.41 -26.61 -72.45
N THR A 1116 18.65 -26.21 -72.15
CA THR A 1116 18.91 -25.32 -71.00
C THR A 1116 19.62 -24.00 -71.30
N VAL A 1117 20.11 -23.74 -72.52
CA VAL A 1117 20.92 -22.52 -72.78
C VAL A 1117 20.42 -21.68 -73.97
N VAL A 1118 19.29 -22.01 -74.60
CA VAL A 1118 18.74 -21.21 -75.72
C VAL A 1118 17.44 -20.47 -75.38
N GLU A 1119 16.82 -20.70 -74.22
CA GLU A 1119 15.59 -19.99 -73.82
C GLU A 1119 15.70 -19.12 -72.56
N GLU A 1120 16.87 -19.05 -71.91
CA GLU A 1120 17.15 -18.06 -70.85
C GLU A 1120 18.14 -17.00 -71.34
N CYS A 1121 17.69 -16.19 -72.31
CA CYS A 1121 18.26 -14.87 -72.57
C CYS A 1121 17.19 -13.89 -72.97
#